data_AF-A0A5Q0NTA0-F1
#
_entry.id   AF-A0A5Q0NTA0-F1
#
_cell.length_a   1.000
_cell.length_b   1.000
_cell.length_c   1.000
_cell.angle_alpha   90.00
_cell.angle_beta   90.00
_cell.angle_gamma   90.00
#
_symmetry.space_group_name_H-M   'P 1'
#
loop_
_entity.id
_entity.type
_entity.pdbx_description
1 polymer ?
#
loop_
_entity_poly.entity_id
_entity_poly.type
_entity_poly.pdbx_seq_one_letter_code
_entity_poly.pdbx_strand_id
1 'polypeptide(L)'
;MRQERDLTRSGALFGCPLRIPQAGAWRGRDRAPAGPSGVTGRHPAFIATTHAGVWTGLGCCLPAPERFIVASSARFRSARRCLGTLSVLAVSASSLALVVPAAHAADPVEITLLNINDFHGRIDANTTKFATTVEQLRAEAGEDNTLLLSAGDNIGASLFASSLAQDQPTIEVLNALGLATSAVGNHEFDRGFADLTGRVAEAAEFSYLGANVYEKGTQTPALQEYDEFEVAGVSVGVIGVVTEETPSLVTPTGTAGLDFGDPVEAVNRVAGELSDGDEANGEADVIVAEYHEGAGAGTPDGATLEEEVAAGGVFAAIVEDTSPEVDAIFTGHTHKEYAWEAPVPGTERTRPVVQTGSYGEHVGHIELTVDPETGEVSAATVANVDRVEAEDLTLPRVAEVKRIVDAALAAAAAIGNEPVATITGDITTAFSGGSYIEGRYVGPGPEPTTGRDDRAAESTLGGLVANALWEGMSEVTEVDLGITNPGGLRADLLFAGSTAGNPANTDGVVTFAEANAVLPFSNTVATVDLTGAQLDEVLEQQWQRDDKGEVPSRPYLQLGLSENVRVTTDPTRAEGDRVTSIRIDGELVDPAATYTVSTLSFLAAGGDNFRAFAEGRMTDTGLLDAELWRDYLAEQSPIAPDFARQQVVVTGNGTAAAGRPGALEVSMLDLTSLGSPANTTLRVSWTDGTETVEVGEVPVVAGAARVPLDLPARAAGGTLTLLAQPSGTTIEIPIVRAPKSVARLTVAATPRKALATRTRVLVTVKVSADDAVTGAVKVLAGGQAYSVRLNARGQGRVRIAPFQHAGARQVKAIYTGDELTKRAVRAIKVQVARRR
;
A
#
# COMPACT_ATOMS: atom_id res chain seq x y z
N MET A 1 -53.91 -33.16 23.68
CA MET A 1 -53.72 -32.76 25.10
C MET A 1 -52.83 -31.53 25.04
N ARG A 2 -53.32 -30.32 25.33
CA ARG A 2 -53.36 -29.69 26.69
C ARG A 2 -51.98 -29.66 27.37
N GLN A 3 -51.49 -28.54 27.91
CA GLN A 3 -51.89 -27.11 27.86
C GLN A 3 -50.84 -26.30 28.65
N GLU A 4 -50.50 -25.07 28.25
CA GLU A 4 -50.01 -23.97 29.14
C GLU A 4 -48.64 -24.18 29.85
N ARG A 5 -47.88 -23.14 30.28
CA ARG A 5 -48.15 -21.68 30.44
C ARG A 5 -46.84 -20.86 30.50
N ASP A 6 -46.91 -19.58 30.14
CA ASP A 6 -45.88 -18.54 30.37
C ASP A 6 -45.58 -18.26 31.86
N LEU A 7 -44.46 -17.56 32.16
CA LEU A 7 -44.47 -16.14 32.60
C LEU A 7 -43.09 -15.54 33.02
N THR A 8 -42.78 -14.37 32.43
CA THR A 8 -42.12 -13.15 32.99
C THR A 8 -40.62 -13.07 33.39
N ARG A 9 -39.90 -12.22 32.62
CA ARG A 9 -39.10 -11.03 33.00
C ARG A 9 -38.53 -10.90 34.43
N SER A 10 -37.21 -10.66 34.53
CA SER A 10 -36.64 -9.34 34.91
C SER A 10 -35.12 -9.33 34.69
N GLY A 11 -34.56 -8.21 34.22
CA GLY A 11 -33.10 -8.03 34.09
C GLY A 11 -32.47 -7.30 35.28
N ALA A 12 -31.14 -7.38 35.40
CA ALA A 12 -30.28 -6.41 36.10
C ALA A 12 -28.78 -6.65 35.82
N LEU A 13 -28.13 -5.64 35.20
CA LEU A 13 -26.84 -5.06 35.59
C LEU A 13 -25.75 -5.96 36.22
N PHE A 14 -24.63 -6.13 35.51
CA PHE A 14 -23.33 -6.45 36.11
C PHE A 14 -22.36 -5.28 35.92
N GLY A 15 -22.19 -4.47 36.98
CA GLY A 15 -21.05 -3.56 37.13
C GLY A 15 -20.05 -4.16 38.13
N CYS A 16 -18.79 -4.28 37.74
CA CYS A 16 -17.73 -4.86 38.59
C CYS A 16 -16.86 -3.75 39.20
N PRO A 17 -16.74 -3.64 40.55
CA PRO A 17 -15.96 -2.58 41.18
C PRO A 17 -14.50 -2.99 41.45
N LEU A 18 -13.56 -2.33 40.78
CA LEU A 18 -12.13 -2.40 41.09
C LEU A 18 -11.81 -1.83 42.48
N ARG A 19 -10.93 -2.51 43.23
CA ARG A 19 -10.51 -2.12 44.58
C ARG A 19 -9.16 -1.41 44.55
N ILE A 20 -9.12 -0.18 45.06
CA ILE A 20 -7.90 0.57 45.34
C ILE A 20 -7.24 0.05 46.63
N PRO A 21 -5.93 -0.29 46.65
CA PRO A 21 -5.18 -0.53 47.89
C PRO A 21 -4.68 0.78 48.52
N GLN A 22 -4.76 0.89 49.85
CA GLN A 22 -4.35 2.08 50.58
C GLN A 22 -2.83 2.17 50.80
N ALA A 23 -2.32 3.41 50.81
CA ALA A 23 -0.90 3.73 51.03
C ALA A 23 -0.40 3.44 52.47
N GLY A 24 0.82 2.92 52.57
CA GLY A 24 1.60 2.82 53.82
C GLY A 24 2.76 3.81 53.84
N ALA A 25 2.85 4.67 54.85
CA ALA A 25 3.85 5.74 54.94
C ALA A 25 5.01 5.42 55.90
N TRP A 26 6.27 5.68 55.51
CA TRP A 26 7.41 5.79 56.45
C TRP A 26 8.54 6.77 56.02
N ARG A 27 8.53 7.94 56.67
CA ARG A 27 9.67 8.79 57.12
C ARG A 27 11.04 8.75 56.39
N GLY A 28 11.25 9.71 55.48
CA GLY A 28 12.11 10.90 55.64
C GLY A 28 13.57 10.83 56.12
N ARG A 29 14.45 11.59 55.44
CA ARG A 29 15.60 12.30 56.06
C ARG A 29 16.11 13.47 55.22
N ASP A 30 16.31 14.64 55.84
CA ASP A 30 16.89 15.83 55.22
C ASP A 30 18.38 15.70 54.90
N ARG A 31 18.86 16.46 53.88
CA ARG A 31 20.09 17.29 53.95
C ARG A 31 20.34 18.11 52.67
N ALA A 32 20.23 19.43 52.79
CA ALA A 32 21.10 20.40 52.09
C ALA A 32 22.32 20.70 53.01
N PRO A 33 23.45 21.31 52.57
CA PRO A 33 23.45 22.67 52.02
C PRO A 33 24.57 23.05 50.99
N ALA A 34 24.47 24.31 50.52
CA ALA A 34 25.56 25.25 50.16
C ALA A 34 26.23 25.19 48.76
N GLY A 35 26.13 26.32 48.04
CA GLY A 35 27.16 26.83 47.11
C GLY A 35 28.25 27.63 47.86
N PRO A 36 28.97 28.63 47.27
CA PRO A 36 28.63 29.39 46.06
C PRO A 36 29.80 29.71 45.09
N SER A 37 29.51 30.56 44.08
CA SER A 37 30.37 31.40 43.19
C SER A 37 30.23 31.07 41.69
N GLY A 38 30.14 32.01 40.74
CA GLY A 38 29.91 33.47 40.86
C GLY A 38 30.88 34.35 40.06
N VAL A 39 30.73 34.44 38.73
CA VAL A 39 31.35 35.50 37.88
C VAL A 39 30.37 35.93 36.77
N THR A 40 30.46 37.21 36.38
CA THR A 40 29.53 37.98 35.55
C THR A 40 29.90 38.03 34.05
N GLY A 41 28.91 38.20 33.14
CA GLY A 41 29.14 38.32 31.69
C GLY A 41 27.99 39.01 30.91
N ARG A 42 28.13 40.31 30.67
CA ARG A 42 27.16 41.29 30.09
C ARG A 42 26.47 40.95 28.74
N HIS A 43 25.25 41.48 28.58
CA HIS A 43 24.58 41.76 27.27
C HIS A 43 25.40 42.67 26.33
N PRO A 44 25.13 42.61 25.01
CA PRO A 44 24.28 43.60 24.30
C PRO A 44 23.17 42.91 23.47
N ALA A 45 21.92 43.39 23.39
CA ALA A 45 21.39 44.63 22.80
C ALA A 45 21.12 44.55 21.28
N PHE A 46 19.84 44.58 20.91
CA PHE A 46 19.30 44.64 19.54
C PHE A 46 19.78 45.86 18.75
N ILE A 47 20.17 45.68 17.48
CA ILE A 47 20.04 46.67 16.41
C ILE A 47 19.66 45.94 15.12
N ALA A 48 18.57 46.36 14.48
CA ALA A 48 18.21 45.96 13.12
C ALA A 48 18.65 47.05 12.12
N THR A 49 19.32 46.66 11.04
CA THR A 49 19.61 47.58 9.92
C THR A 49 19.60 46.86 8.57
N THR A 50 18.56 47.20 7.81
CA THR A 50 18.44 47.32 6.35
C THR A 50 19.66 47.12 5.42
N HIS A 51 19.37 46.41 4.32
CA HIS A 51 19.65 46.76 2.91
C HIS A 51 21.00 46.39 2.22
N ALA A 52 20.84 45.44 1.27
CA ALA A 52 20.99 45.62 -0.19
C ALA A 52 22.35 45.42 -0.91
N GLY A 53 22.25 44.76 -2.07
CA GLY A 53 23.23 44.74 -3.16
C GLY A 53 24.18 43.53 -3.18
N VAL A 54 24.65 43.01 -4.32
CA VAL A 54 24.49 43.38 -5.75
C VAL A 54 24.81 42.14 -6.61
N TRP A 55 24.05 41.86 -7.68
CA TRP A 55 24.61 41.38 -8.97
C TRP A 55 23.71 41.84 -10.15
N THR A 56 24.32 42.44 -11.18
CA THR A 56 23.73 43.03 -12.41
C THR A 56 23.59 41.96 -13.51
N GLY A 57 22.66 41.95 -14.49
CA GLY A 57 22.03 43.01 -15.32
C GLY A 57 22.69 43.02 -16.73
N LEU A 58 22.06 43.12 -17.92
CA LEU A 58 20.76 43.63 -18.47
C LEU A 58 19.99 42.48 -19.20
N GLY A 59 18.91 42.59 -20.01
CA GLY A 59 18.02 43.63 -20.60
C GLY A 59 17.14 42.96 -21.71
N CYS A 60 16.08 43.52 -22.32
CA CYS A 60 15.48 44.86 -22.27
C CYS A 60 14.03 44.87 -22.85
N CYS A 61 13.24 45.91 -22.50
CA CYS A 61 12.12 46.53 -23.25
C CYS A 61 10.64 46.02 -23.22
N LEU A 62 9.89 46.70 -22.32
CA LEU A 62 8.64 47.48 -22.55
C LEU A 62 7.23 46.81 -22.44
N PRO A 63 6.17 47.59 -22.06
CA PRO A 63 5.08 47.06 -21.24
C PRO A 63 3.63 47.46 -21.65
N ALA A 64 2.66 47.00 -20.86
CA ALA A 64 1.29 47.54 -20.72
C ALA A 64 1.29 48.77 -19.74
N PRO A 65 0.18 49.28 -19.12
CA PRO A 65 -1.23 48.83 -19.14
C PRO A 65 -2.35 49.93 -19.08
N GLU A 66 -3.60 49.45 -18.91
CA GLU A 66 -4.57 49.87 -17.85
C GLU A 66 -5.75 50.85 -18.12
N ARG A 67 -6.85 50.57 -17.39
CA ARG A 67 -8.01 51.40 -16.93
C ARG A 67 -9.26 51.48 -17.80
N PHE A 68 -10.50 51.63 -17.30
CA PHE A 68 -11.27 51.40 -16.03
C PHE A 68 -12.43 52.44 -15.99
N ILE A 69 -13.58 52.13 -15.36
CA ILE A 69 -14.52 53.08 -14.65
C ILE A 69 -15.40 54.03 -15.54
N VAL A 70 -16.67 54.40 -15.24
CA VAL A 70 -17.82 53.85 -14.45
C VAL A 70 -19.07 54.77 -14.60
N ALA A 71 -20.28 54.29 -14.25
CA ALA A 71 -21.51 55.00 -13.78
C ALA A 71 -22.39 55.96 -14.66
N SER A 72 -23.67 55.53 -14.78
CA SER A 72 -24.94 56.17 -14.33
C SER A 72 -25.55 57.47 -14.93
N SER A 73 -26.79 57.28 -15.42
CA SER A 73 -28.02 58.08 -15.18
C SER A 73 -28.15 59.56 -15.60
N ALA A 74 -29.15 59.87 -16.42
CA ALA A 74 -30.36 60.65 -16.03
C ALA A 74 -31.38 60.83 -17.19
N ARG A 75 -32.65 61.08 -16.84
CA ARG A 75 -33.82 61.21 -17.73
C ARG A 75 -33.89 62.58 -18.43
N PHE A 76 -34.53 62.65 -19.62
CA PHE A 76 -35.49 63.73 -19.92
C PHE A 76 -36.58 63.31 -20.93
N ARG A 77 -37.69 64.05 -20.99
CA ARG A 77 -38.98 63.65 -21.61
C ARG A 77 -39.25 64.27 -22.99
N SER A 78 -40.19 63.62 -23.69
CA SER A 78 -41.31 64.19 -24.48
C SER A 78 -41.13 64.66 -25.95
N ALA A 79 -41.96 64.06 -26.81
CA ALA A 79 -42.70 64.72 -27.90
C ALA A 79 -44.06 64.00 -28.10
N ARG A 80 -45.05 64.66 -28.70
CA ARG A 80 -46.46 64.19 -28.77
C ARG A 80 -46.94 63.97 -30.22
N ARG A 81 -47.82 62.96 -30.38
CA ARG A 81 -49.02 62.86 -31.26
C ARG A 81 -48.95 63.36 -32.72
N CYS A 82 -49.42 62.49 -33.63
CA CYS A 82 -50.48 62.87 -34.59
C CYS A 82 -51.42 61.69 -34.90
N LEU A 83 -52.64 62.02 -35.38
CA LEU A 83 -53.75 61.09 -35.63
C LEU A 83 -53.67 60.43 -37.01
N GLY A 84 -54.35 59.29 -37.17
CA GLY A 84 -54.60 58.65 -38.47
C GLY A 84 -55.60 57.49 -38.41
N THR A 85 -56.89 57.79 -38.20
CA THR A 85 -57.97 56.79 -38.34
C THR A 85 -58.35 56.58 -39.81
N LEU A 86 -58.41 55.33 -40.26
CA LEU A 86 -59.24 54.96 -41.42
C LEU A 86 -59.79 53.55 -41.27
N SER A 87 -61.12 53.41 -41.38
CA SER A 87 -61.84 52.14 -41.27
C SER A 87 -62.30 51.69 -42.66
N VAL A 88 -62.06 50.43 -43.04
CA VAL A 88 -62.69 49.78 -44.20
C VAL A 88 -63.15 48.36 -43.81
N LEU A 89 -64.27 47.94 -44.38
CA LEU A 89 -65.06 46.76 -43.99
C LEU A 89 -64.45 45.41 -44.43
N ALA A 90 -64.67 44.42 -43.55
CA ALA A 90 -64.99 43.01 -43.78
C ALA A 90 -64.83 42.36 -45.17
N VAL A 91 -64.30 41.12 -45.17
CA VAL A 91 -65.09 39.90 -45.47
C VAL A 91 -64.45 38.72 -44.73
N SER A 92 -65.29 37.86 -44.15
CA SER A 92 -64.89 36.69 -43.36
C SER A 92 -64.51 35.49 -44.24
N ALA A 93 -63.36 34.89 -44.00
CA ALA A 93 -63.08 33.50 -44.38
C ALA A 93 -62.61 32.76 -43.12
N SER A 94 -63.49 31.94 -42.54
CA SER A 94 -63.22 31.21 -41.30
C SER A 94 -62.32 30.00 -41.54
N SER A 95 -61.01 30.23 -41.62
CA SER A 95 -60.02 29.19 -41.34
C SER A 95 -60.00 28.98 -39.83
N LEU A 96 -60.56 27.86 -39.35
CA LEU A 96 -60.36 27.43 -37.97
C LEU A 96 -58.92 26.90 -37.85
N ALA A 97 -57.97 27.80 -37.66
CA ALA A 97 -56.67 27.43 -37.15
C ALA A 97 -56.87 26.99 -35.69
N LEU A 98 -56.80 25.69 -35.42
CA LEU A 98 -56.45 25.25 -34.08
C LEU A 98 -55.04 25.79 -33.82
N VAL A 99 -54.97 26.85 -33.02
CA VAL A 99 -53.76 27.17 -32.29
C VAL A 99 -53.66 26.09 -31.22
N VAL A 100 -53.06 24.96 -31.59
CA VAL A 100 -52.44 24.07 -30.60
C VAL A 100 -51.38 24.95 -29.94
N PRO A 101 -51.44 25.21 -28.63
CA PRO A 101 -50.31 25.85 -27.97
C PRO A 101 -49.10 24.96 -28.24
N ALA A 102 -47.98 25.56 -28.67
CA ALA A 102 -46.73 24.81 -28.66
C ALA A 102 -46.54 24.32 -27.22
N ALA A 103 -46.40 23.00 -27.04
CA ALA A 103 -45.88 22.46 -25.80
C ALA A 103 -44.58 23.22 -25.54
N HIS A 104 -44.54 23.98 -24.45
CA HIS A 104 -43.25 24.29 -23.85
C HIS A 104 -42.85 22.95 -23.27
N ALA A 105 -41.74 22.39 -23.77
CA ALA A 105 -40.98 21.46 -22.95
C ALA A 105 -40.69 22.20 -21.64
N ALA A 106 -40.76 21.49 -20.52
CA ALA A 106 -40.27 21.99 -19.25
C ALA A 106 -38.85 22.57 -19.43
N ASP A 107 -38.55 23.66 -18.71
CA ASP A 107 -37.16 24.11 -18.61
C ASP A 107 -36.37 23.01 -17.84
N PRO A 108 -35.18 22.58 -18.30
CA PRO A 108 -34.38 21.57 -17.60
C PRO A 108 -34.13 21.92 -16.14
N VAL A 109 -34.04 20.89 -15.29
CA VAL A 109 -33.74 21.01 -13.86
C VAL A 109 -32.29 20.65 -13.59
N GLU A 110 -31.72 21.24 -12.55
CA GLU A 110 -30.37 20.91 -12.08
C GLU A 110 -30.50 20.04 -10.82
N ILE A 111 -29.83 18.89 -10.82
CA ILE A 111 -29.72 17.98 -9.66
C ILE A 111 -28.28 18.00 -9.17
N THR A 112 -28.09 18.18 -7.87
CA THR A 112 -26.77 18.16 -7.23
C THR A 112 -26.59 16.90 -6.41
N LEU A 113 -25.60 16.08 -6.78
CA LEU A 113 -25.19 14.91 -6.03
C LEU A 113 -23.91 15.27 -5.24
N LEU A 114 -24.01 15.20 -3.91
CA LEU A 114 -22.89 15.31 -2.98
C LEU A 114 -22.52 13.92 -2.50
N ASN A 115 -21.24 13.58 -2.49
CA ASN A 115 -20.79 12.24 -2.08
C ASN A 115 -19.55 12.29 -1.17
N ILE A 116 -19.39 11.24 -0.36
CA ILE A 116 -18.18 10.91 0.39
C ILE A 116 -17.85 9.42 0.29
N ASN A 117 -16.57 9.08 0.27
CA ASN A 117 -16.08 7.72 0.44
C ASN A 117 -15.04 7.65 1.57
N ASP A 118 -14.87 6.46 2.17
CA ASP A 118 -13.78 6.14 3.10
C ASP A 118 -13.69 7.15 4.28
N PHE A 119 -14.85 7.53 4.82
CA PHE A 119 -14.96 8.47 5.95
C PHE A 119 -14.43 7.86 7.26
N HIS A 120 -14.42 6.53 7.39
CA HIS A 120 -13.78 5.73 8.45
C HIS A 120 -13.89 6.34 9.86
N GLY A 121 -15.10 6.75 10.25
CA GLY A 121 -15.37 7.38 11.54
C GLY A 121 -14.41 8.49 11.97
N ARG A 122 -14.09 9.42 11.06
CA ARG A 122 -13.28 10.63 11.33
C ARG A 122 -14.07 11.64 12.18
N ILE A 123 -14.10 11.35 13.48
CA ILE A 123 -14.70 12.17 14.55
C ILE A 123 -13.60 12.93 15.28
N ASP A 124 -13.34 14.16 14.83
CA ASP A 124 -12.26 15.03 15.26
C ASP A 124 -12.64 16.53 15.09
N ALA A 125 -11.66 17.44 15.12
CA ALA A 125 -11.87 18.87 14.92
C ALA A 125 -12.12 19.28 13.45
N ASN A 126 -12.02 18.36 12.50
CA ASN A 126 -12.30 18.59 11.08
C ASN A 126 -13.72 18.13 10.69
N THR A 127 -14.37 17.24 11.45
CA THR A 127 -15.74 16.77 11.21
C THR A 127 -16.75 17.92 11.03
N THR A 128 -16.65 18.99 11.85
CA THR A 128 -17.54 20.16 11.75
C THR A 128 -17.24 21.05 10.54
N LYS A 129 -15.99 21.07 10.08
CA LYS A 129 -15.60 21.74 8.83
C LYS A 129 -16.11 20.96 7.60
N PHE A 130 -15.98 19.63 7.63
CA PHE A 130 -16.57 18.74 6.63
C PHE A 130 -18.09 18.98 6.53
N ALA A 131 -18.79 18.93 7.67
CA ALA A 131 -20.21 19.26 7.75
C ALA A 131 -20.56 20.66 7.20
N THR A 132 -19.68 21.65 7.42
CA THR A 132 -19.85 23.00 6.88
C THR A 132 -19.73 23.02 5.35
N THR A 133 -18.83 22.22 4.77
CA THR A 133 -18.64 22.11 3.31
C THR A 133 -19.90 21.52 2.66
N VAL A 134 -20.41 20.41 3.20
CA VAL A 134 -21.66 19.78 2.74
C VAL A 134 -22.84 20.75 2.81
N GLU A 135 -23.03 21.43 3.94
CA GLU A 135 -24.15 22.37 4.11
C GLU A 135 -24.03 23.64 3.28
N GLN A 136 -22.82 24.09 2.94
CA GLN A 136 -22.60 25.20 2.01
C GLN A 136 -22.97 24.81 0.58
N LEU A 137 -22.50 23.66 0.08
CA LEU A 137 -22.85 23.16 -1.25
C LEU A 137 -24.38 22.93 -1.39
N ARG A 138 -24.99 22.29 -0.39
CA ARG A 138 -26.46 22.11 -0.30
C ARG A 138 -27.21 23.44 -0.29
N ALA A 139 -26.68 24.48 0.35
CA ALA A 139 -27.29 25.81 0.37
C ALA A 139 -27.10 26.59 -0.96
N GLU A 140 -26.06 26.28 -1.73
CA GLU A 140 -25.81 26.87 -3.06
C GLU A 140 -26.72 26.25 -4.13
N ALA A 141 -26.88 24.93 -4.14
CA ALA A 141 -27.77 24.20 -5.05
C ALA A 141 -29.26 24.28 -4.67
N GLY A 142 -29.55 24.26 -3.37
CA GLY A 142 -30.90 24.19 -2.80
C GLY A 142 -31.24 22.81 -2.25
N GLU A 143 -31.88 22.77 -1.08
CA GLU A 143 -32.25 21.55 -0.34
C GLU A 143 -33.02 20.55 -1.21
N ASP A 144 -34.08 21.00 -1.90
CA ASP A 144 -34.94 20.15 -2.74
C ASP A 144 -34.25 19.63 -4.03
N ASN A 145 -33.06 20.15 -4.34
CA ASN A 145 -32.24 19.79 -5.51
C ASN A 145 -31.00 18.96 -5.14
N THR A 146 -30.74 18.72 -3.85
CA THR A 146 -29.47 18.15 -3.36
C THR A 146 -29.67 16.78 -2.73
N LEU A 147 -28.96 15.78 -3.23
CA LEU A 147 -28.86 14.44 -2.61
C LEU A 147 -27.47 14.25 -2.01
N LEU A 148 -27.39 13.82 -0.75
CA LEU A 148 -26.12 13.45 -0.09
C LEU A 148 -26.01 11.93 -0.04
N LEU A 149 -24.94 11.39 -0.59
CA LEU A 149 -24.68 9.98 -0.84
C LEU A 149 -23.33 9.55 -0.28
N SER A 150 -23.05 8.25 -0.29
CA SER A 150 -21.73 7.74 0.06
C SER A 150 -21.39 6.41 -0.61
N ALA A 151 -20.16 6.32 -1.13
CA ALA A 151 -19.59 5.10 -1.69
C ALA A 151 -18.91 4.20 -0.63
N GLY A 152 -19.43 4.16 0.61
CA GLY A 152 -19.03 3.20 1.65
C GLY A 152 -17.78 3.53 2.47
N ASP A 153 -17.43 2.61 3.37
CA ASP A 153 -16.41 2.75 4.42
C ASP A 153 -16.64 4.00 5.29
N ASN A 154 -17.90 4.18 5.71
CA ASN A 154 -18.28 5.24 6.64
C ASN A 154 -17.79 4.93 8.05
N ILE A 155 -17.83 3.65 8.44
CA ILE A 155 -17.35 3.14 9.74
C ILE A 155 -16.16 2.18 9.56
N GLY A 156 -15.60 1.70 10.68
CA GLY A 156 -14.42 0.85 10.67
C GLY A 156 -13.13 1.61 10.34
N ALA A 157 -11.99 1.00 10.65
CA ALA A 157 -10.68 1.67 10.71
C ALA A 157 -10.67 3.00 11.53
N SER A 158 -11.61 3.17 12.46
CA SER A 158 -12.00 4.48 12.97
C SER A 158 -11.07 5.10 14.01
N LEU A 159 -11.01 6.44 13.99
CA LEU A 159 -10.36 7.22 15.04
C LEU A 159 -10.92 6.85 16.43
N PHE A 160 -10.08 6.93 17.46
CA PHE A 160 -10.40 6.46 18.80
C PHE A 160 -11.72 7.01 19.37
N ALA A 161 -12.08 8.26 19.04
CA ALA A 161 -13.34 8.86 19.50
C ALA A 161 -14.61 8.22 18.92
N SER A 162 -14.51 7.61 17.74
CA SER A 162 -15.60 6.86 17.14
C SER A 162 -15.53 5.37 17.51
N SER A 163 -14.37 4.73 17.37
CA SER A 163 -14.20 3.29 17.66
C SER A 163 -14.48 2.92 19.12
N LEU A 164 -14.13 3.78 20.09
CA LEU A 164 -14.46 3.59 21.52
C LEU A 164 -15.98 3.47 21.76
N ALA A 165 -16.77 4.18 20.96
CA ALA A 165 -18.24 4.20 21.03
C ALA A 165 -18.88 3.29 19.97
N GLN A 166 -18.13 2.31 19.45
CA GLN A 166 -18.58 1.37 18.42
C GLN A 166 -19.12 2.08 17.17
N ASP A 167 -18.50 3.19 16.77
CA ASP A 167 -18.82 3.95 15.56
C ASP A 167 -20.18 4.68 15.58
N GLN A 168 -20.90 4.60 16.71
CA GLN A 168 -22.16 5.30 16.96
C GLN A 168 -22.08 6.82 16.70
N PRO A 169 -21.02 7.57 17.10
CA PRO A 169 -20.94 9.00 16.83
C PRO A 169 -20.84 9.33 15.33
N THR A 170 -20.33 8.41 14.52
CA THR A 170 -20.24 8.57 13.06
C THR A 170 -21.61 8.42 12.42
N ILE A 171 -22.35 7.38 12.80
CA ILE A 171 -23.72 7.18 12.34
C ILE A 171 -24.58 8.40 12.75
N GLU A 172 -24.44 8.90 13.99
CA GLU A 172 -25.14 10.10 14.45
C GLU A 172 -24.77 11.37 13.64
N VAL A 173 -23.51 11.55 13.25
CA VAL A 173 -23.08 12.69 12.40
C VAL A 173 -23.67 12.59 10.99
N LEU A 174 -23.68 11.40 10.38
CA LEU A 174 -24.22 11.20 9.03
C LEU A 174 -25.76 11.33 9.00
N ASN A 175 -26.46 10.83 10.04
CA ASN A 175 -27.89 11.09 10.26
C ASN A 175 -28.15 12.60 10.39
N ALA A 176 -27.37 13.32 11.21
CA ALA A 176 -27.53 14.77 11.40
C ALA A 176 -27.27 15.59 10.12
N LEU A 177 -26.42 15.10 9.22
CA LEU A 177 -26.20 15.65 7.89
C LEU A 177 -27.27 15.25 6.86
N GLY A 178 -28.16 14.31 7.18
CA GLY A 178 -29.13 13.78 6.21
C GLY A 178 -28.43 13.14 5.02
N LEU A 179 -27.50 12.21 5.29
CA LEU A 179 -27.09 11.21 4.29
C LEU A 179 -28.36 10.44 3.87
N ALA A 180 -28.56 10.23 2.57
CA ALA A 180 -29.76 9.59 2.03
C ALA A 180 -29.59 8.06 1.93
N THR A 181 -28.44 7.62 1.41
CA THR A 181 -28.04 6.22 1.35
C THR A 181 -26.51 6.09 1.29
N SER A 182 -26.01 4.88 1.51
CA SER A 182 -24.60 4.51 1.41
C SER A 182 -24.51 3.15 0.70
N ALA A 183 -23.59 2.99 -0.26
CA ALA A 183 -23.05 1.66 -0.52
C ALA A 183 -22.39 1.13 0.77
N VAL A 184 -22.39 -0.19 0.97
CA VAL A 184 -21.49 -0.79 1.96
C VAL A 184 -20.08 -0.78 1.39
N GLY A 185 -19.11 -0.38 2.19
CA GLY A 185 -17.71 -0.69 1.96
C GLY A 185 -17.30 -1.99 2.64
N ASN A 186 -16.03 -2.36 2.54
CA ASN A 186 -15.57 -3.58 3.21
C ASN A 186 -15.54 -3.40 4.75
N HIS A 187 -15.22 -2.21 5.26
CA HIS A 187 -15.09 -1.96 6.69
C HIS A 187 -16.44 -1.89 7.43
N GLU A 188 -17.57 -1.73 6.73
CA GLU A 188 -18.90 -2.03 7.28
C GLU A 188 -19.04 -3.50 7.76
N PHE A 189 -18.21 -4.42 7.24
CA PHE A 189 -18.17 -5.84 7.65
C PHE A 189 -17.10 -6.15 8.72
N ASP A 190 -16.36 -5.17 9.26
CA ASP A 190 -15.28 -5.39 10.25
C ASP A 190 -15.73 -6.25 11.45
N ARG A 191 -16.93 -5.96 11.97
CA ARG A 191 -17.56 -6.69 13.08
C ARG A 191 -18.50 -7.82 12.65
N GLY A 192 -18.47 -8.14 11.35
CA GLY A 192 -19.27 -9.18 10.71
C GLY A 192 -20.70 -8.75 10.36
N PHE A 193 -21.31 -9.50 9.44
CA PHE A 193 -22.59 -9.16 8.82
C PHE A 193 -23.76 -8.98 9.81
N ALA A 194 -23.72 -9.65 10.96
CA ALA A 194 -24.74 -9.53 12.01
C ALA A 194 -24.67 -8.21 12.81
N ASP A 195 -23.51 -7.54 12.84
CA ASP A 195 -23.38 -6.21 13.43
C ASP A 195 -23.85 -5.13 12.45
N LEU A 196 -23.52 -5.30 11.16
CA LEU A 196 -23.99 -4.47 10.06
C LEU A 196 -25.52 -4.45 9.95
N THR A 197 -26.14 -5.62 9.72
CA THR A 197 -27.61 -5.76 9.56
C THR A 197 -28.40 -5.59 10.86
N GLY A 198 -27.72 -5.57 12.01
CA GLY A 198 -28.30 -5.28 13.30
C GLY A 198 -27.96 -3.86 13.75
N ARG A 199 -26.97 -3.74 14.64
CA ARG A 199 -26.62 -2.50 15.36
C ARG A 199 -26.38 -1.30 14.44
N VAL A 200 -25.72 -1.48 13.30
CA VAL A 200 -25.35 -0.38 12.39
C VAL A 200 -26.58 0.09 11.61
N ALA A 201 -27.25 -0.82 10.89
CA ALA A 201 -28.45 -0.50 10.11
C ALA A 201 -29.65 -0.06 10.98
N GLU A 202 -29.79 -0.56 12.21
CA GLU A 202 -30.82 -0.07 13.16
C GLU A 202 -30.52 1.33 13.73
N ALA A 203 -29.27 1.81 13.63
CA ALA A 203 -28.86 3.13 14.11
C ALA A 203 -28.80 4.20 13.00
N ALA A 204 -28.66 3.78 11.74
CA ALA A 204 -28.69 4.67 10.57
C ALA A 204 -30.11 5.16 10.27
N GLU A 205 -30.24 6.42 9.90
CA GLU A 205 -31.47 7.00 9.34
C GLU A 205 -31.48 6.93 7.79
N PHE A 206 -30.53 6.18 7.22
CA PHE A 206 -30.27 5.97 5.79
C PHE A 206 -30.08 4.48 5.47
N SER A 207 -30.26 4.09 4.21
CA SER A 207 -30.09 2.70 3.76
C SER A 207 -28.63 2.34 3.50
N TYR A 208 -28.30 1.05 3.65
CA TYR A 208 -27.01 0.46 3.29
C TYR A 208 -27.22 -0.51 2.11
N LEU A 209 -26.52 -0.26 1.01
CA LEU A 209 -26.73 -0.90 -0.29
C LEU A 209 -25.60 -1.85 -0.67
N GLY A 210 -25.93 -3.01 -1.24
CA GLY A 210 -24.97 -4.03 -1.65
C GLY A 210 -25.55 -5.03 -2.65
N ALA A 211 -25.85 -4.58 -3.86
CA ALA A 211 -26.46 -5.36 -4.95
C ALA A 211 -25.63 -6.59 -5.38
N ASN A 212 -24.33 -6.61 -5.10
CA ASN A 212 -23.44 -7.76 -5.38
C ASN A 212 -23.14 -8.63 -4.14
N VAL A 213 -23.81 -8.39 -3.00
CA VAL A 213 -23.66 -9.17 -1.77
C VAL A 213 -24.81 -10.18 -1.66
N TYR A 214 -24.49 -11.47 -1.79
CA TYR A 214 -25.48 -12.54 -1.93
C TYR A 214 -25.46 -13.54 -0.76
N GLU A 215 -26.60 -14.20 -0.50
CA GLU A 215 -26.63 -15.39 0.35
C GLU A 215 -25.74 -16.50 -0.25
N LYS A 216 -24.85 -17.09 0.57
CA LYS A 216 -23.84 -18.05 0.10
C LYS A 216 -24.40 -19.19 -0.76
N GLY A 217 -23.81 -19.38 -1.93
CA GLY A 217 -24.16 -20.39 -2.93
C GLY A 217 -25.35 -20.01 -3.81
N THR A 218 -25.76 -18.73 -3.81
CA THR A 218 -26.93 -18.22 -4.54
C THR A 218 -26.63 -16.87 -5.23
N GLN A 219 -27.60 -16.34 -5.96
CA GLN A 219 -27.65 -14.94 -6.39
C GLN A 219 -28.84 -14.22 -5.72
N THR A 220 -29.23 -14.64 -4.51
CA THR A 220 -30.26 -13.96 -3.71
C THR A 220 -29.59 -12.84 -2.93
N PRO A 221 -29.95 -11.57 -3.14
CA PRO A 221 -29.35 -10.44 -2.41
C PRO A 221 -29.51 -10.62 -0.90
N ALA A 222 -28.42 -10.39 -0.16
CA ALA A 222 -28.40 -10.41 1.30
C ALA A 222 -28.61 -9.00 1.91
N LEU A 223 -28.44 -7.95 1.09
CA LEU A 223 -28.68 -6.55 1.42
C LEU A 223 -29.71 -5.93 0.47
N GLN A 224 -30.15 -4.72 0.78
CA GLN A 224 -30.87 -3.88 -0.19
C GLN A 224 -29.93 -3.55 -1.35
N GLU A 225 -30.43 -3.49 -2.57
CA GLU A 225 -29.60 -3.40 -3.78
C GLU A 225 -29.45 -1.94 -4.25
N TYR A 226 -30.56 -1.21 -4.21
CA TYR A 226 -30.69 0.19 -4.59
C TYR A 226 -31.69 0.90 -3.66
N ASP A 227 -31.72 2.23 -3.73
CA ASP A 227 -32.79 3.06 -3.14
C ASP A 227 -33.20 4.16 -4.14
N GLU A 228 -34.42 4.67 -4.01
CA GLU A 228 -35.03 5.61 -4.97
C GLU A 228 -35.40 6.93 -4.28
N PHE A 229 -35.02 8.06 -4.90
CA PHE A 229 -35.23 9.40 -4.36
C PHE A 229 -35.89 10.34 -5.38
N GLU A 230 -36.72 11.25 -4.90
CA GLU A 230 -37.29 12.34 -5.70
C GLU A 230 -36.46 13.60 -5.47
N VAL A 231 -35.75 14.08 -6.50
CA VAL A 231 -34.86 15.25 -6.42
C VAL A 231 -35.21 16.21 -7.55
N ALA A 232 -35.50 17.47 -7.23
CA ALA A 232 -36.05 18.47 -8.16
C ALA A 232 -37.33 18.05 -8.93
N GLY A 233 -37.98 16.95 -8.54
CA GLY A 233 -39.14 16.35 -9.24
C GLY A 233 -38.76 15.35 -10.34
N VAL A 234 -37.55 14.78 -10.25
CA VAL A 234 -36.98 13.72 -11.09
C VAL A 234 -36.66 12.53 -10.18
N SER A 235 -36.91 11.31 -10.66
CA SER A 235 -36.60 10.09 -9.93
C SER A 235 -35.13 9.69 -10.09
N VAL A 236 -34.44 9.51 -8.95
CA VAL A 236 -33.01 9.19 -8.88
C VAL A 236 -32.83 7.84 -8.20
N GLY A 237 -32.42 6.83 -8.97
CA GLY A 237 -32.10 5.50 -8.47
C GLY A 237 -30.61 5.40 -8.13
N VAL A 238 -30.30 5.01 -6.89
CA VAL A 238 -28.92 4.87 -6.41
C VAL A 238 -28.62 3.41 -6.15
N ILE A 239 -27.67 2.82 -6.87
CA ILE A 239 -27.27 1.41 -6.78
C ILE A 239 -25.95 1.31 -6.03
N GLY A 240 -25.87 0.49 -4.97
CA GLY A 240 -24.63 0.30 -4.21
C GLY A 240 -24.01 -1.07 -4.39
N VAL A 241 -22.69 -1.13 -4.60
CA VAL A 241 -21.90 -2.37 -4.70
C VAL A 241 -20.55 -2.22 -3.99
N VAL A 242 -19.96 -3.35 -3.59
CA VAL A 242 -18.71 -3.41 -2.83
C VAL A 242 -17.67 -4.27 -3.53
N THR A 243 -16.38 -4.02 -3.32
CA THR A 243 -15.30 -4.86 -3.88
C THR A 243 -15.49 -6.36 -3.60
N GLU A 244 -15.25 -7.19 -4.62
CA GLU A 244 -15.15 -8.65 -4.47
C GLU A 244 -14.04 -9.07 -3.50
N GLU A 245 -13.06 -8.20 -3.24
CA GLU A 245 -11.96 -8.45 -2.30
C GLU A 245 -12.43 -8.52 -0.83
N THR A 246 -13.66 -8.07 -0.51
CA THR A 246 -14.20 -7.97 0.87
C THR A 246 -13.94 -9.19 1.76
N PRO A 247 -14.15 -10.45 1.35
CA PRO A 247 -13.86 -11.63 2.18
C PRO A 247 -12.39 -11.80 2.60
N SER A 248 -11.46 -11.15 1.88
CA SER A 248 -10.03 -11.11 2.21
C SER A 248 -9.64 -9.88 3.04
N LEU A 249 -10.43 -8.81 2.99
CA LEU A 249 -10.15 -7.51 3.62
C LEU A 249 -10.73 -7.37 5.03
N VAL A 250 -11.72 -8.19 5.40
CA VAL A 250 -12.22 -8.30 6.78
C VAL A 250 -11.98 -9.69 7.36
N THR A 251 -12.24 -9.86 8.67
CA THR A 251 -12.15 -11.16 9.34
C THR A 251 -13.03 -12.20 8.61
N PRO A 252 -12.46 -13.26 8.00
CA PRO A 252 -13.21 -14.16 7.10
C PRO A 252 -14.42 -14.87 7.72
N THR A 253 -14.44 -15.03 9.06
CA THR A 253 -15.61 -15.58 9.77
C THR A 253 -16.81 -14.63 9.80
N GLY A 254 -16.60 -13.31 9.68
CA GLY A 254 -17.64 -12.29 9.70
C GLY A 254 -18.48 -12.26 8.42
N THR A 255 -17.93 -12.74 7.31
CA THR A 255 -18.53 -12.80 5.97
C THR A 255 -18.79 -14.23 5.47
N ALA A 256 -18.44 -15.27 6.26
CA ALA A 256 -18.47 -16.68 5.84
C ALA A 256 -19.83 -17.20 5.32
N GLY A 257 -20.95 -16.53 5.65
CA GLY A 257 -22.30 -16.85 5.19
C GLY A 257 -22.75 -16.13 3.91
N LEU A 258 -21.88 -15.32 3.31
CA LEU A 258 -22.11 -14.54 2.09
C LEU A 258 -21.23 -15.05 0.95
N ASP A 259 -21.61 -14.69 -0.27
CA ASP A 259 -20.74 -14.62 -1.45
C ASP A 259 -20.79 -13.18 -2.01
N PHE A 260 -19.68 -12.72 -2.59
CA PHE A 260 -19.56 -11.39 -3.21
C PHE A 260 -19.35 -11.62 -4.71
N GLY A 261 -20.22 -11.04 -5.54
CA GLY A 261 -20.17 -11.20 -6.99
C GLY A 261 -19.59 -9.98 -7.70
N ASP A 262 -19.46 -10.09 -9.02
CA ASP A 262 -18.96 -9.00 -9.87
C ASP A 262 -19.82 -7.73 -9.68
N PRO A 263 -19.21 -6.58 -9.30
CA PRO A 263 -19.95 -5.36 -9.00
C PRO A 263 -20.53 -4.71 -10.27
N VAL A 264 -19.87 -4.87 -11.42
CA VAL A 264 -20.33 -4.33 -12.71
C VAL A 264 -21.49 -5.17 -13.25
N GLU A 265 -21.44 -6.51 -13.14
CA GLU A 265 -22.60 -7.37 -13.46
C GLU A 265 -23.82 -7.02 -12.59
N ALA A 266 -23.62 -6.74 -11.30
CA ALA A 266 -24.70 -6.37 -10.38
C ALA A 266 -25.28 -4.98 -10.70
N VAL A 267 -24.45 -3.95 -10.90
CA VAL A 267 -24.91 -2.62 -11.32
C VAL A 267 -25.63 -2.69 -12.65
N ASN A 268 -25.11 -3.42 -13.63
CA ASN A 268 -25.74 -3.56 -14.94
C ASN A 268 -27.10 -4.28 -14.88
N ARG A 269 -27.26 -5.24 -13.97
CA ARG A 269 -28.55 -5.89 -13.71
C ARG A 269 -29.55 -4.90 -13.12
N VAL A 270 -29.19 -4.24 -12.02
CA VAL A 270 -30.11 -3.34 -11.29
C VAL A 270 -30.43 -2.09 -12.09
N ALA A 271 -29.48 -1.53 -12.84
CA ALA A 271 -29.74 -0.41 -13.74
C ALA A 271 -30.68 -0.81 -14.89
N GLY A 272 -30.60 -2.05 -15.37
CA GLY A 272 -31.54 -2.61 -16.33
C GLY A 272 -32.92 -2.90 -15.73
N GLU A 273 -33.00 -3.21 -14.44
CA GLU A 273 -34.26 -3.35 -13.71
C GLU A 273 -34.94 -1.97 -13.55
N LEU A 274 -34.21 -0.95 -13.09
CA LEU A 274 -34.69 0.43 -12.89
C LEU A 274 -35.03 1.23 -14.18
N SER A 275 -35.00 0.59 -15.35
CA SER A 275 -35.23 1.24 -16.65
C SER A 275 -36.00 0.38 -17.67
N ASP A 276 -36.57 -0.77 -17.28
CA ASP A 276 -37.29 -1.67 -18.21
C ASP A 276 -38.79 -1.37 -18.39
N GLY A 277 -39.37 -0.50 -17.54
CA GLY A 277 -40.75 -0.06 -17.58
C GLY A 277 -41.73 -0.93 -16.77
N ASP A 278 -41.27 -1.74 -15.81
CA ASP A 278 -42.09 -2.50 -14.87
C ASP A 278 -42.13 -1.84 -13.47
N GLU A 279 -43.07 -0.92 -13.25
CA GLU A 279 -43.36 -0.23 -11.97
C GLU A 279 -43.37 -1.11 -10.68
N ALA A 280 -43.31 -2.45 -10.80
CA ALA A 280 -43.14 -3.40 -9.70
C ALA A 280 -41.70 -3.49 -9.13
N ASN A 281 -40.65 -3.09 -9.85
CA ASN A 281 -39.27 -3.01 -9.35
C ASN A 281 -38.80 -1.55 -9.08
N GLY A 282 -39.57 -0.54 -9.50
CA GLY A 282 -39.16 0.87 -9.38
C GLY A 282 -38.51 1.36 -10.67
N GLU A 283 -38.57 2.66 -10.93
CA GLU A 283 -38.14 3.24 -12.20
C GLU A 283 -37.44 4.57 -11.91
N ALA A 284 -36.27 4.76 -12.51
CA ALA A 284 -35.45 5.94 -12.29
C ALA A 284 -35.18 6.68 -13.61
N ASP A 285 -35.42 8.00 -13.60
CA ASP A 285 -35.04 8.91 -14.68
C ASP A 285 -33.51 9.08 -14.74
N VAL A 286 -32.83 9.04 -13.58
CA VAL A 286 -31.37 9.18 -13.42
C VAL A 286 -30.84 8.03 -12.58
N ILE A 287 -29.82 7.32 -13.08
CA ILE A 287 -29.21 6.20 -12.35
C ILE A 287 -27.78 6.53 -11.91
N VAL A 288 -27.54 6.43 -10.61
CA VAL A 288 -26.25 6.66 -9.94
C VAL A 288 -25.70 5.32 -9.44
N ALA A 289 -24.43 5.02 -9.73
CA ALA A 289 -23.75 3.84 -9.21
C ALA A 289 -22.70 4.23 -8.16
N GLU A 290 -22.86 3.69 -6.96
CA GLU A 290 -21.98 3.83 -5.80
C GLU A 290 -21.11 2.56 -5.69
N TYR A 291 -19.91 2.60 -6.27
CA TYR A 291 -18.94 1.51 -6.18
C TYR A 291 -18.02 1.72 -4.99
N HIS A 292 -18.07 0.88 -3.96
CA HIS A 292 -16.96 0.75 -3.01
C HIS A 292 -15.84 -0.14 -3.62
N GLU A 293 -15.28 0.38 -4.71
CA GLU A 293 -14.17 -0.13 -5.52
C GLU A 293 -13.62 1.06 -6.34
N GLY A 294 -12.37 1.02 -6.80
CA GLY A 294 -11.74 2.19 -7.42
C GLY A 294 -10.49 1.93 -8.26
N ALA A 295 -9.84 3.02 -8.68
CA ALA A 295 -8.63 2.97 -9.50
C ALA A 295 -7.44 2.33 -8.73
N GLY A 296 -6.71 1.42 -9.38
CA GLY A 296 -5.78 0.49 -8.73
C GLY A 296 -4.74 1.16 -7.82
N ALA A 297 -4.52 0.58 -6.63
CA ALA A 297 -3.55 1.11 -5.68
C ALA A 297 -2.11 0.89 -6.18
N GLY A 298 -1.26 1.92 -6.06
CA GLY A 298 0.13 1.87 -6.52
C GLY A 298 0.35 2.38 -7.95
N THR A 299 -0.69 2.62 -8.75
CA THR A 299 -0.57 3.63 -9.83
C THR A 299 -0.38 5.00 -9.16
N PRO A 300 0.56 5.85 -9.62
CA PRO A 300 0.86 7.13 -8.95
C PRO A 300 -0.36 8.04 -8.77
N ASP A 301 -0.44 8.72 -7.64
CA ASP A 301 -1.47 9.73 -7.39
C ASP A 301 -1.39 10.84 -8.46
N GLY A 302 -2.54 11.24 -8.99
CA GLY A 302 -2.64 12.19 -10.10
C GLY A 302 -2.36 11.60 -11.50
N ALA A 303 -2.39 10.27 -11.67
CA ALA A 303 -2.49 9.63 -12.98
C ALA A 303 -3.75 10.08 -13.74
N THR A 304 -3.78 9.94 -15.07
CA THR A 304 -4.99 10.24 -15.86
C THR A 304 -5.94 9.05 -15.94
N LEU A 305 -7.22 9.30 -16.26
CA LEU A 305 -8.21 8.26 -16.52
C LEU A 305 -7.70 7.22 -17.53
N GLU A 306 -7.05 7.66 -18.61
CA GLU A 306 -6.51 6.76 -19.63
C GLU A 306 -5.32 5.92 -19.14
N GLU A 307 -4.56 6.39 -18.15
CA GLU A 307 -3.46 5.64 -17.54
C GLU A 307 -3.99 4.54 -16.61
N GLU A 308 -5.01 4.83 -15.81
CA GLU A 308 -5.66 3.83 -14.92
C GLU A 308 -6.46 2.80 -15.73
N VAL A 309 -7.23 3.22 -16.74
CA VAL A 309 -7.94 2.28 -17.64
C VAL A 309 -6.94 1.41 -18.40
N ALA A 310 -5.80 1.96 -18.85
CA ALA A 310 -4.76 1.18 -19.52
C ALA A 310 -3.98 0.23 -18.58
N ALA A 311 -4.04 0.43 -17.26
CA ALA A 311 -3.55 -0.54 -16.29
C ALA A 311 -4.46 -1.78 -16.20
N GLY A 312 -5.75 -1.63 -16.52
CA GLY A 312 -6.74 -2.71 -16.58
C GLY A 312 -7.37 -3.03 -15.22
N GLY A 313 -7.83 -4.27 -15.05
CA GLY A 313 -8.49 -4.72 -13.82
C GLY A 313 -9.90 -4.17 -13.65
N VAL A 314 -10.41 -4.22 -12.41
CA VAL A 314 -11.81 -3.88 -12.09
C VAL A 314 -12.17 -2.43 -12.41
N PHE A 315 -11.27 -1.47 -12.24
CA PHE A 315 -11.55 -0.07 -12.60
C PHE A 315 -11.76 0.14 -14.11
N ALA A 316 -11.01 -0.57 -14.95
CA ALA A 316 -11.25 -0.54 -16.39
C ALA A 316 -12.63 -1.10 -16.73
N ALA A 317 -13.08 -2.18 -16.07
CA ALA A 317 -14.43 -2.72 -16.24
C ALA A 317 -15.53 -1.74 -15.73
N ILE A 318 -15.31 -1.08 -14.59
CA ILE A 318 -16.23 -0.03 -14.08
C ILE A 318 -16.41 1.08 -15.14
N VAL A 319 -15.35 1.50 -15.81
CA VAL A 319 -15.41 2.54 -16.86
C VAL A 319 -16.00 1.99 -18.18
N GLU A 320 -15.47 0.88 -18.69
CA GLU A 320 -15.71 0.38 -20.05
C GLU A 320 -16.93 -0.55 -20.19
N ASP A 321 -17.37 -1.20 -19.11
CA ASP A 321 -18.44 -2.21 -19.11
C ASP A 321 -19.68 -1.82 -18.27
N THR A 322 -19.64 -0.77 -17.42
CA THR A 322 -20.86 -0.27 -16.74
C THR A 322 -21.87 0.29 -17.75
N SER A 323 -23.14 -0.07 -17.58
CA SER A 323 -24.28 0.17 -18.47
C SER A 323 -24.37 1.61 -18.97
N PRO A 324 -24.77 1.87 -20.24
CA PRO A 324 -25.03 3.21 -20.74
C PRO A 324 -26.19 3.94 -20.08
N GLU A 325 -27.04 3.22 -19.34
CA GLU A 325 -28.16 3.78 -18.55
C GLU A 325 -27.69 4.38 -17.20
N VAL A 326 -26.44 4.16 -16.78
CA VAL A 326 -25.87 4.77 -15.56
C VAL A 326 -25.24 6.12 -15.91
N ASP A 327 -25.80 7.20 -15.36
CA ASP A 327 -25.43 8.59 -15.68
C ASP A 327 -24.32 9.16 -14.81
N ALA A 328 -24.11 8.64 -13.60
CA ALA A 328 -23.04 9.08 -12.70
C ALA A 328 -22.43 7.90 -11.93
N ILE A 329 -21.12 7.94 -11.71
CA ILE A 329 -20.39 6.93 -10.95
C ILE A 329 -19.61 7.60 -9.81
N PHE A 330 -19.88 7.17 -8.59
CA PHE A 330 -19.02 7.41 -7.44
C PHE A 330 -18.24 6.13 -7.13
N THR A 331 -16.99 6.30 -6.70
CA THR A 331 -16.06 5.22 -6.36
C THR A 331 -15.46 5.43 -4.97
N GLY A 332 -14.89 4.39 -4.37
CA GLY A 332 -14.27 4.41 -3.04
C GLY A 332 -13.14 3.40 -2.92
N HIS A 333 -12.87 2.92 -1.70
CA HIS A 333 -11.97 1.81 -1.35
C HIS A 333 -10.46 2.06 -1.52
N THR A 334 -10.07 2.81 -2.55
CA THR A 334 -8.69 3.01 -2.95
C THR A 334 -8.05 4.27 -2.35
N HIS A 335 -8.85 5.10 -1.66
CA HIS A 335 -8.47 6.39 -1.05
C HIS A 335 -7.89 7.43 -2.04
N LYS A 336 -8.14 7.27 -3.33
CA LYS A 336 -7.64 8.14 -4.39
C LYS A 336 -8.50 9.39 -4.55
N GLU A 337 -7.86 10.47 -4.97
CA GLU A 337 -8.54 11.72 -5.29
C GLU A 337 -8.61 11.89 -6.82
N TYR A 338 -9.82 11.79 -7.39
CA TYR A 338 -10.06 12.12 -8.80
C TYR A 338 -11.50 12.56 -9.09
N ALA A 339 -11.64 13.37 -10.14
CA ALA A 339 -12.91 13.84 -10.68
C ALA A 339 -12.77 13.90 -12.21
N TRP A 340 -13.38 12.96 -12.92
CA TRP A 340 -13.18 12.75 -14.36
C TRP A 340 -14.49 12.66 -15.14
N GLU A 341 -14.40 12.97 -16.43
CA GLU A 341 -15.43 12.68 -17.45
C GLU A 341 -15.00 11.44 -18.22
N ALA A 342 -15.66 10.31 -18.00
CA ALA A 342 -15.35 9.03 -18.64
C ALA A 342 -16.31 8.75 -19.82
N PRO A 343 -15.85 8.10 -20.92
CA PRO A 343 -16.72 7.72 -22.02
C PRO A 343 -17.85 6.77 -21.58
N VAL A 344 -19.08 7.00 -22.06
CA VAL A 344 -20.21 6.09 -21.83
C VAL A 344 -20.22 5.02 -22.92
N PRO A 345 -20.06 3.71 -22.59
CA PRO A 345 -19.87 2.65 -23.56
C PRO A 345 -20.92 2.61 -24.68
N GLY A 346 -20.47 2.45 -25.92
CA GLY A 346 -21.37 2.38 -27.09
C GLY A 346 -22.05 3.70 -27.49
N THR A 347 -21.74 4.82 -26.84
CA THR A 347 -22.27 6.15 -27.16
C THR A 347 -21.16 7.17 -27.45
N GLU A 348 -21.54 8.41 -27.78
CA GLU A 348 -20.63 9.57 -27.89
C GLU A 348 -20.71 10.48 -26.64
N ARG A 349 -21.43 10.06 -25.57
CA ARG A 349 -21.55 10.79 -24.29
C ARG A 349 -20.35 10.51 -23.38
N THR A 350 -20.12 11.41 -22.43
CA THR A 350 -19.33 11.13 -21.22
C THR A 350 -20.24 11.11 -20.00
N ARG A 351 -19.74 10.56 -18.90
CA ARG A 351 -20.35 10.61 -17.56
C ARG A 351 -19.30 10.95 -16.50
N PRO A 352 -19.68 11.62 -15.41
CA PRO A 352 -18.80 11.85 -14.27
C PRO A 352 -18.42 10.55 -13.54
N VAL A 353 -17.14 10.45 -13.17
CA VAL A 353 -16.56 9.39 -12.33
C VAL A 353 -15.70 10.05 -11.24
N VAL A 354 -16.00 9.79 -9.97
CA VAL A 354 -15.42 10.53 -8.82
C VAL A 354 -14.93 9.60 -7.71
N GLN A 355 -13.80 9.95 -7.09
CA GLN A 355 -13.39 9.49 -5.75
C GLN A 355 -12.83 10.69 -4.96
N THR A 356 -13.24 10.84 -3.70
CA THR A 356 -13.07 12.07 -2.91
C THR A 356 -11.83 12.05 -2.02
N GLY A 357 -10.83 11.23 -2.35
CA GLY A 357 -9.74 10.90 -1.44
C GLY A 357 -10.26 9.99 -0.33
N SER A 358 -10.21 10.45 0.92
CA SER A 358 -10.82 9.77 2.07
C SER A 358 -11.10 10.77 3.21
N TYR A 359 -11.58 10.28 4.36
CA TYR A 359 -11.55 10.99 5.65
C TYR A 359 -12.33 12.32 5.70
N GLY A 360 -13.23 12.57 4.73
CA GLY A 360 -13.92 13.85 4.57
C GLY A 360 -12.96 15.01 4.32
N GLU A 361 -11.84 14.78 3.63
CA GLU A 361 -10.91 15.84 3.18
C GLU A 361 -11.47 16.64 2.01
N HIS A 362 -12.28 15.98 1.16
CA HIS A 362 -13.05 16.59 0.10
C HIS A 362 -14.50 16.11 0.15
N VAL A 363 -15.38 16.80 -0.59
CA VAL A 363 -16.74 16.37 -0.92
C VAL A 363 -16.83 16.22 -2.43
N GLY A 364 -17.27 15.06 -2.91
CA GLY A 364 -17.54 14.85 -4.33
C GLY A 364 -18.77 15.65 -4.74
N HIS A 365 -18.67 16.40 -5.82
CA HIS A 365 -19.72 17.27 -6.32
C HIS A 365 -19.98 17.00 -7.79
N ILE A 366 -21.18 16.51 -8.09
CA ILE A 366 -21.69 16.34 -9.46
C ILE A 366 -22.95 17.20 -9.59
N GLU A 367 -23.03 18.00 -10.66
CA GLU A 367 -24.28 18.66 -11.08
C GLU A 367 -24.75 18.03 -12.38
N LEU A 368 -26.01 17.61 -12.46
CA LEU A 368 -26.64 17.02 -13.66
C LEU A 368 -27.78 17.91 -14.15
N THR A 369 -27.77 18.27 -15.43
CA THR A 369 -28.85 19.02 -16.08
C THR A 369 -29.81 18.05 -16.79
N VAL A 370 -30.99 17.83 -16.21
CA VAL A 370 -31.95 16.79 -16.62
C VAL A 370 -33.19 17.41 -17.29
N ASP A 371 -33.70 16.79 -18.35
CA ASP A 371 -35.03 17.09 -18.89
C ASP A 371 -36.11 16.34 -18.09
N PRO A 372 -36.96 17.03 -17.29
CA PRO A 372 -37.93 16.37 -16.41
C PRO A 372 -39.18 15.84 -17.16
N GLU A 373 -39.25 15.94 -18.50
CA GLU A 373 -40.26 15.25 -19.30
C GLU A 373 -39.75 13.91 -19.88
N THR A 374 -38.43 13.68 -19.93
CA THR A 374 -37.83 12.49 -20.57
C THR A 374 -36.83 11.72 -19.69
N GLY A 375 -36.38 12.30 -18.58
CA GLY A 375 -35.27 11.80 -17.77
C GLY A 375 -33.88 12.02 -18.37
N GLU A 376 -33.78 12.58 -19.59
CA GLU A 376 -32.50 12.63 -20.31
C GLU A 376 -31.50 13.61 -19.64
N VAL A 377 -30.39 13.08 -19.14
CA VAL A 377 -29.23 13.86 -18.67
C VAL A 377 -28.54 14.51 -19.87
N SER A 378 -28.65 15.84 -19.96
CA SER A 378 -28.19 16.63 -21.12
C SER A 378 -26.81 17.28 -20.93
N ALA A 379 -26.37 17.44 -19.68
CA ALA A 379 -25.05 17.91 -19.29
C ALA A 379 -24.69 17.45 -17.88
N ALA A 380 -23.39 17.37 -17.59
CA ALA A 380 -22.85 17.12 -16.26
C ALA A 380 -21.70 18.09 -15.95
N THR A 381 -21.47 18.37 -14.66
CA THR A 381 -20.22 18.92 -14.13
C THR A 381 -19.69 18.01 -13.02
N VAL A 382 -18.38 18.04 -12.78
CA VAL A 382 -17.72 17.14 -11.83
C VAL A 382 -16.53 17.80 -11.14
N ALA A 383 -16.46 17.68 -9.81
CA ALA A 383 -15.37 18.20 -9.00
C ALA A 383 -15.23 17.47 -7.65
N ASN A 384 -14.02 17.49 -7.10
CA ASN A 384 -13.81 17.36 -5.66
C ASN A 384 -13.72 18.76 -5.04
N VAL A 385 -14.46 19.00 -3.95
CA VAL A 385 -14.48 20.28 -3.24
C VAL A 385 -13.76 20.13 -1.91
N ASP A 386 -12.67 20.88 -1.73
CA ASP A 386 -11.88 20.88 -0.49
C ASP A 386 -12.74 21.20 0.75
N ARG A 387 -12.50 20.46 1.83
CA ARG A 387 -13.03 20.79 3.16
C ARG A 387 -12.61 22.20 3.58
N VAL A 388 -13.58 23.02 3.97
CA VAL A 388 -13.32 24.41 4.39
C VAL A 388 -12.40 24.51 5.61
N GLU A 389 -11.67 25.62 5.72
CA GLU A 389 -10.74 25.86 6.84
C GLU A 389 -11.42 26.11 8.20
N ALA A 390 -12.68 26.57 8.19
CA ALA A 390 -13.40 27.01 9.39
C ALA A 390 -14.86 26.52 9.40
N GLU A 391 -15.33 26.07 10.57
CA GLU A 391 -16.73 25.67 10.79
C GLU A 391 -17.70 26.87 10.77
N ASP A 392 -18.90 26.68 10.23
CA ASP A 392 -20.01 27.64 10.33
C ASP A 392 -21.15 27.08 11.20
N LEU A 393 -21.07 27.38 12.49
CA LEU A 393 -22.09 26.99 13.48
C LEU A 393 -23.41 27.78 13.39
N THR A 394 -23.57 28.66 12.39
CA THR A 394 -24.88 29.27 12.09
C THR A 394 -25.78 28.33 11.28
N LEU A 395 -25.20 27.32 10.63
CA LEU A 395 -25.89 26.26 9.91
C LEU A 395 -26.42 25.20 10.92
N PRO A 396 -27.74 24.92 10.97
CA PRO A 396 -28.32 24.09 12.03
C PRO A 396 -27.77 22.66 12.11
N ARG A 397 -27.54 22.00 10.97
CA ARG A 397 -26.97 20.63 10.95
C ARG A 397 -25.53 20.62 11.46
N VAL A 398 -24.70 21.59 11.06
CA VAL A 398 -23.32 21.75 11.55
C VAL A 398 -23.29 21.95 13.08
N ALA A 399 -24.22 22.73 13.63
CA ALA A 399 -24.32 22.93 15.07
C ALA A 399 -24.69 21.65 15.84
N GLU A 400 -25.48 20.75 15.24
CA GLU A 400 -25.81 19.44 15.82
C GLU A 400 -24.67 18.43 15.66
N VAL A 401 -24.02 18.38 14.48
CA VAL A 401 -22.77 17.63 14.27
C VAL A 401 -21.74 18.00 15.33
N LYS A 402 -21.55 19.31 15.60
CA LYS A 402 -20.66 19.77 16.65
C LYS A 402 -21.03 19.23 18.03
N ARG A 403 -22.32 19.16 18.37
CA ARG A 403 -22.79 18.60 19.65
C ARG A 403 -22.43 17.12 19.79
N ILE A 404 -22.51 16.35 18.70
CA ILE A 404 -22.17 14.92 18.67
C ILE A 404 -20.65 14.75 18.80
N VAL A 405 -19.88 15.47 17.99
CA VAL A 405 -18.40 15.47 17.98
C VAL A 405 -17.83 15.88 19.34
N ASP A 406 -18.30 16.99 19.93
CA ASP A 406 -17.83 17.46 21.24
C ASP A 406 -18.11 16.42 22.35
N ALA A 407 -19.23 15.68 22.26
CA ALA A 407 -19.57 14.63 23.22
C ALA A 407 -18.69 13.38 23.05
N ALA A 408 -18.45 12.94 21.81
CA ALA A 408 -17.58 11.81 21.50
C ALA A 408 -16.12 12.09 21.92
N LEU A 409 -15.59 13.27 21.57
CA LEU A 409 -14.25 13.70 21.97
C LEU A 409 -14.11 13.81 23.49
N ALA A 410 -15.14 14.30 24.21
CA ALA A 410 -15.12 14.36 25.67
C ALA A 410 -15.13 12.95 26.33
N ALA A 411 -15.85 11.99 25.74
CA ALA A 411 -15.82 10.59 26.20
C ALA A 411 -14.46 9.93 25.93
N ALA A 412 -13.92 10.14 24.73
CA ALA A 412 -12.60 9.65 24.31
C ALA A 412 -11.48 10.18 25.22
N ALA A 413 -11.46 11.49 25.48
CA ALA A 413 -10.46 12.15 26.31
C ALA A 413 -10.40 11.63 27.76
N ALA A 414 -11.45 10.98 28.27
CA ALA A 414 -11.47 10.42 29.62
C ALA A 414 -10.59 9.16 29.81
N ILE A 415 -10.16 8.53 28.71
CA ILE A 415 -9.28 7.34 28.70
C ILE A 415 -8.09 7.58 27.76
N GLY A 416 -8.38 8.08 26.56
CA GLY A 416 -7.42 8.30 25.48
C GLY A 416 -6.28 9.26 25.83
N ASN A 417 -6.49 10.15 26.80
CA ASN A 417 -5.48 11.14 27.17
C ASN A 417 -4.36 10.62 28.09
N GLU A 418 -4.52 9.43 28.69
CA GLU A 418 -3.52 8.86 29.59
C GLU A 418 -2.22 8.51 28.85
N PRO A 419 -1.04 8.93 29.34
CA PRO A 419 0.25 8.52 28.77
C PRO A 419 0.48 7.01 28.89
N VAL A 420 0.95 6.39 27.80
CA VAL A 420 1.33 4.96 27.75
C VAL A 420 2.86 4.82 27.74
N ALA A 421 3.54 5.56 26.87
CA ALA A 421 4.98 5.43 26.63
C ALA A 421 5.61 6.76 26.21
N THR A 422 6.93 6.77 26.02
CA THR A 422 7.62 7.84 25.30
C THR A 422 8.45 7.35 24.12
N ILE A 423 8.59 8.19 23.10
CA ILE A 423 9.38 7.95 21.89
C ILE A 423 10.47 9.03 21.72
N THR A 424 11.57 8.71 21.03
CA THR A 424 12.70 9.63 20.81
C THR A 424 12.76 10.24 19.40
N GLY A 425 11.78 9.93 18.55
CA GLY A 425 11.65 10.37 17.16
C GLY A 425 10.42 9.72 16.54
N ASP A 426 10.01 10.16 15.34
CA ASP A 426 8.81 9.66 14.68
C ASP A 426 8.92 8.16 14.35
N ILE A 427 7.89 7.38 14.69
CA ILE A 427 7.74 5.96 14.37
C ILE A 427 6.49 5.83 13.51
N THR A 428 6.68 5.52 12.23
CA THR A 428 5.68 5.80 11.19
C THR A 428 5.55 4.63 10.23
N THR A 429 4.40 4.55 9.56
CA THR A 429 4.21 3.81 8.31
C THR A 429 5.17 4.30 7.22
N ALA A 430 5.16 3.65 6.07
CA ALA A 430 5.89 4.12 4.90
C ALA A 430 5.08 5.20 4.17
N PHE A 431 5.78 6.12 3.51
CA PHE A 431 5.16 7.25 2.80
C PHE A 431 5.52 7.23 1.31
N SER A 432 4.54 7.52 0.46
CA SER A 432 4.70 7.77 -0.97
C SER A 432 5.09 9.24 -1.23
N GLY A 433 5.54 9.56 -2.45
CA GLY A 433 5.73 10.94 -2.95
C GLY A 433 6.83 11.81 -2.31
N GLY A 434 7.38 11.42 -1.15
CA GLY A 434 8.38 12.19 -0.41
C GLY A 434 9.80 12.12 -0.98
N SER A 435 10.76 12.68 -0.24
CA SER A 435 12.16 12.76 -0.68
C SER A 435 13.18 12.84 0.45
N TYR A 436 14.44 12.50 0.15
CA TYR A 436 15.55 12.66 1.11
C TYR A 436 16.12 14.09 1.09
N ILE A 437 15.84 14.84 2.15
CA ILE A 437 16.36 16.19 2.39
C ILE A 437 17.41 16.12 3.51
N GLU A 438 18.60 16.70 3.27
CA GLU A 438 19.75 16.63 4.19
C GLU A 438 20.12 15.20 4.66
N GLY A 439 19.78 14.18 3.86
CA GLY A 439 20.03 12.78 4.14
C GLY A 439 18.97 12.08 5.00
N ARG A 440 17.81 12.71 5.26
CA ARG A 440 16.65 12.10 5.93
C ARG A 440 15.40 12.17 5.07
N TYR A 441 14.55 11.16 5.17
CA TYR A 441 13.27 11.13 4.46
C TYR A 441 12.29 12.13 5.05
N VAL A 442 11.62 12.88 4.17
CA VAL A 442 10.56 13.85 4.46
C VAL A 442 9.40 13.56 3.52
N GLY A 443 8.17 13.56 4.04
CA GLY A 443 6.95 13.34 3.25
C GLY A 443 6.67 14.45 2.21
N PRO A 444 5.69 14.23 1.32
CA PRO A 444 5.39 15.13 0.21
C PRO A 444 4.66 16.44 0.59
N GLY A 445 3.86 16.43 1.67
CA GLY A 445 2.93 17.52 1.99
C GLY A 445 3.37 18.47 3.11
N PRO A 446 2.57 19.53 3.36
CA PRO A 446 2.75 20.41 4.51
C PRO A 446 2.33 19.74 5.83
N GLU A 447 1.38 18.79 5.77
CA GLU A 447 0.90 18.01 6.91
C GLU A 447 1.67 16.70 7.04
N PRO A 448 1.91 16.19 8.26
CA PRO A 448 2.72 14.99 8.50
C PRO A 448 2.05 13.69 8.03
N THR A 449 0.80 13.72 7.56
CA THR A 449 0.01 12.58 7.07
C THR A 449 -0.15 12.55 5.55
N THR A 450 0.25 13.59 4.81
CA THR A 450 0.12 13.59 3.34
C THR A 450 1.04 12.52 2.74
N GLY A 451 0.50 11.63 1.90
CA GLY A 451 1.25 10.52 1.31
C GLY A 451 1.56 9.37 2.27
N ARG A 452 0.86 9.26 3.41
CA ARG A 452 0.91 8.12 4.33
C ARG A 452 0.36 6.83 3.68
N ASP A 453 0.63 5.67 4.28
CA ASP A 453 0.03 4.36 3.95
C ASP A 453 0.54 3.75 2.63
N ASP A 454 1.84 3.93 2.34
CA ASP A 454 2.53 3.17 1.28
C ASP A 454 2.69 1.70 1.69
N ARG A 455 1.63 0.91 1.45
CA ARG A 455 1.58 -0.52 1.78
C ARG A 455 2.54 -1.39 0.96
N ALA A 456 3.19 -0.85 -0.06
CA ALA A 456 4.21 -1.55 -0.84
C ALA A 456 5.64 -1.39 -0.26
N ALA A 457 5.80 -0.57 0.78
CA ALA A 457 7.08 -0.30 1.42
C ALA A 457 7.11 -0.71 2.91
N GLU A 458 8.30 -1.03 3.37
CA GLU A 458 8.59 -1.43 4.74
C GLU A 458 8.67 -0.19 5.62
N SER A 459 8.34 -0.32 6.91
CA SER A 459 8.16 0.84 7.79
C SER A 459 8.62 0.60 9.22
N THR A 460 9.04 1.67 9.90
CA THR A 460 9.52 1.58 11.29
C THR A 460 8.40 1.18 12.26
N LEU A 461 7.17 1.59 11.98
CA LEU A 461 5.99 1.17 12.73
C LEU A 461 5.63 -0.31 12.50
N GLY A 462 5.73 -0.80 11.25
CA GLY A 462 5.48 -2.21 10.93
C GLY A 462 6.47 -3.14 11.63
N GLY A 463 7.75 -2.78 11.66
CA GLY A 463 8.77 -3.49 12.44
C GLY A 463 8.49 -3.45 13.95
N LEU A 464 8.09 -2.30 14.51
CA LEU A 464 7.79 -2.17 15.95
C LEU A 464 6.55 -2.98 16.37
N VAL A 465 5.49 -3.00 15.56
CA VAL A 465 4.30 -3.83 15.82
C VAL A 465 4.63 -5.33 15.67
N ALA A 466 5.46 -5.71 14.71
CA ALA A 466 5.94 -7.08 14.59
C ALA A 466 6.83 -7.51 15.78
N ASN A 467 7.66 -6.61 16.31
CA ASN A 467 8.39 -6.82 17.57
C ASN A 467 7.44 -6.99 18.75
N ALA A 468 6.37 -6.18 18.85
CA ALA A 468 5.37 -6.35 19.90
C ALA A 468 4.71 -7.73 19.87
N LEU A 469 4.31 -8.18 18.68
CA LEU A 469 3.74 -9.53 18.45
C LEU A 469 4.73 -10.65 18.79
N TRP A 470 6.03 -10.44 18.62
CA TRP A 470 7.08 -11.40 18.96
C TRP A 470 7.43 -11.42 20.45
N GLU A 471 7.91 -10.29 20.99
CA GLU A 471 8.42 -10.19 22.36
C GLU A 471 7.29 -10.15 23.40
N GLY A 472 6.20 -9.43 23.12
CA GLY A 472 5.05 -9.29 24.02
C GLY A 472 4.27 -10.59 24.24
N MET A 473 4.49 -11.60 23.39
CA MET A 473 3.92 -12.94 23.56
C MET A 473 4.68 -13.82 24.56
N SER A 474 5.88 -13.42 25.01
CA SER A 474 6.78 -14.25 25.83
C SER A 474 6.20 -14.77 27.15
N GLU A 475 5.30 -14.01 27.80
CA GLU A 475 4.59 -14.44 29.02
C GLU A 475 3.36 -15.34 28.73
N VAL A 476 3.01 -15.53 27.45
CA VAL A 476 1.84 -16.28 26.96
C VAL A 476 2.27 -17.63 26.37
N THR A 477 3.19 -17.59 25.40
CA THR A 477 3.82 -18.75 24.77
C THR A 477 5.10 -18.33 24.05
N GLU A 478 6.09 -19.22 23.98
CA GLU A 478 7.24 -19.02 23.08
C GLU A 478 6.76 -18.97 21.62
N VAL A 479 7.30 -18.01 20.86
CA VAL A 479 7.05 -17.78 19.43
C VAL A 479 8.37 -17.45 18.74
N ASP A 480 8.55 -17.88 17.49
CA ASP A 480 9.83 -17.76 16.77
C ASP A 480 9.98 -16.38 16.09
N LEU A 481 8.86 -15.77 15.70
CA LEU A 481 8.79 -14.46 15.02
C LEU A 481 7.41 -13.83 15.12
N GLY A 482 7.34 -12.52 14.92
CA GLY A 482 6.11 -11.74 14.76
C GLY A 482 5.95 -11.23 13.33
N ILE A 483 4.72 -11.22 12.81
CA ILE A 483 4.37 -10.73 11.47
C ILE A 483 3.10 -9.87 11.53
N THR A 484 3.11 -8.71 10.86
CA THR A 484 1.93 -7.85 10.69
C THR A 484 1.78 -7.37 9.24
N ASN A 485 0.54 -7.12 8.81
CA ASN A 485 0.23 -6.54 7.50
C ASN A 485 0.25 -5.01 7.55
N PRO A 486 0.66 -4.33 6.46
CA PRO A 486 0.71 -2.87 6.43
C PRO A 486 -0.68 -2.25 6.53
N GLY A 487 -1.72 -2.91 5.98
CA GLY A 487 -3.11 -2.47 6.07
C GLY A 487 -3.64 -2.37 7.51
N GLY A 488 -3.10 -3.16 8.44
CA GLY A 488 -3.45 -3.11 9.87
C GLY A 488 -3.03 -1.81 10.58
N LEU A 489 -2.11 -1.02 10.01
CA LEU A 489 -1.46 0.12 10.66
C LEU A 489 -2.17 1.45 10.33
N ARG A 490 -3.12 1.90 11.16
CA ARG A 490 -4.04 2.99 10.80
C ARG A 490 -3.67 4.39 11.32
N ALA A 491 -2.68 4.52 12.19
CA ALA A 491 -2.09 5.81 12.60
C ALA A 491 -0.55 5.72 12.69
N ASP A 492 0.11 6.85 12.93
CA ASP A 492 1.54 6.93 13.19
C ASP A 492 1.82 7.48 14.59
N LEU A 493 3.01 7.23 15.13
CA LEU A 493 3.47 7.77 16.41
C LEU A 493 4.46 8.91 16.14
N LEU A 494 3.97 10.15 16.13
CA LEU A 494 4.78 11.35 15.87
C LEU A 494 5.43 11.86 17.16
N PHE A 495 6.67 12.35 17.06
CA PHE A 495 7.40 12.92 18.19
C PHE A 495 6.87 14.30 18.58
N ALA A 496 6.37 15.10 17.63
CA ALA A 496 5.78 16.40 17.93
C ALA A 496 4.40 16.22 18.58
N GLY A 497 4.27 16.59 19.85
CA GLY A 497 3.05 16.35 20.62
C GLY A 497 1.99 17.45 20.46
N SER A 498 0.70 17.10 20.56
CA SER A 498 -0.43 18.03 20.41
C SER A 498 -1.14 18.36 21.72
N THR A 499 -0.60 19.34 22.45
CA THR A 499 -1.20 19.83 23.71
C THR A 499 -2.52 20.60 23.56
N ALA A 500 -2.98 20.85 22.32
CA ALA A 500 -4.20 21.61 22.04
C ALA A 500 -5.48 20.87 22.46
N GLY A 501 -5.55 19.55 22.22
CA GLY A 501 -6.65 18.68 22.64
C GLY A 501 -6.35 17.85 23.88
N ASN A 502 -5.08 17.51 24.12
CA ASN A 502 -4.64 16.72 25.27
C ASN A 502 -3.41 17.35 25.96
N PRO A 503 -3.55 17.98 27.14
CA PRO A 503 -2.42 18.57 27.87
C PRO A 503 -1.30 17.60 28.29
N ALA A 504 -1.54 16.28 28.25
CA ALA A 504 -0.52 15.26 28.51
C ALA A 504 0.28 14.86 27.26
N ASN A 505 -0.21 15.18 26.06
CA ASN A 505 0.45 14.95 24.79
C ASN A 505 1.49 16.06 24.53
N THR A 506 2.59 15.99 25.25
CA THR A 506 3.81 16.79 25.02
C THR A 506 4.80 16.02 24.16
N ASP A 507 5.73 16.71 23.50
CA ASP A 507 6.76 16.11 22.64
C ASP A 507 7.34 14.79 23.19
N GLY A 508 7.24 13.75 22.37
CA GLY A 508 7.69 12.40 22.64
C GLY A 508 6.78 11.59 23.58
N VAL A 509 5.61 12.06 24.01
CA VAL A 509 4.65 11.25 24.79
C VAL A 509 3.65 10.58 23.86
N VAL A 510 3.56 9.25 23.93
CA VAL A 510 2.51 8.47 23.27
C VAL A 510 1.37 8.23 24.26
N THR A 511 0.16 8.61 23.86
CA THR A 511 -1.06 8.50 24.66
C THR A 511 -1.86 7.24 24.32
N PHE A 512 -2.81 6.87 25.17
CA PHE A 512 -3.69 5.72 24.94
C PHE A 512 -4.44 5.83 23.61
N ALA A 513 -4.93 7.03 23.25
CA ALA A 513 -5.62 7.28 22.00
C ALA A 513 -4.72 7.03 20.77
N GLU A 514 -3.47 7.51 20.81
CA GLU A 514 -2.51 7.34 19.71
C GLU A 514 -2.10 5.87 19.57
N ALA A 515 -1.78 5.20 20.68
CA ALA A 515 -1.47 3.78 20.67
C ALA A 515 -2.64 2.94 20.13
N ASN A 516 -3.88 3.24 20.51
CA ASN A 516 -5.07 2.55 19.99
C ASN A 516 -5.39 2.91 18.54
N ALA A 517 -5.00 4.10 18.05
CA ALA A 517 -5.23 4.50 16.67
C ALA A 517 -4.30 3.74 15.69
N VAL A 518 -3.17 3.19 16.15
CA VAL A 518 -2.31 2.32 15.34
C VAL A 518 -3.03 1.01 14.98
N LEU A 519 -3.68 0.36 15.95
CA LEU A 519 -4.40 -0.91 15.79
C LEU A 519 -5.88 -0.76 16.24
N PRO A 520 -6.75 -0.11 15.43
CA PRO A 520 -8.12 0.21 15.84
C PRO A 520 -9.12 -0.93 15.68
N PHE A 521 -8.77 -1.97 14.89
CA PHE A 521 -9.69 -3.03 14.47
C PHE A 521 -10.10 -4.00 15.58
N SER A 522 -9.45 -3.97 16.74
CA SER A 522 -9.74 -4.84 17.87
C SER A 522 -9.58 -6.34 17.54
N ASN A 523 -8.53 -6.70 16.79
CA ASN A 523 -8.22 -8.10 16.52
C ASN A 523 -7.84 -8.83 17.81
N THR A 524 -7.92 -10.16 17.79
CA THR A 524 -7.17 -10.97 18.75
C THR A 524 -5.76 -11.26 18.22
N VAL A 525 -4.81 -11.46 19.12
CA VAL A 525 -3.49 -12.01 18.78
C VAL A 525 -3.61 -13.53 18.66
N ALA A 526 -3.06 -14.09 17.59
CA ALA A 526 -3.09 -15.53 17.31
C ALA A 526 -1.67 -16.04 17.02
N THR A 527 -1.43 -17.30 17.36
CA THR A 527 -0.23 -18.02 16.90
C THR A 527 -0.58 -19.01 15.81
N VAL A 528 0.33 -19.23 14.86
CA VAL A 528 0.17 -20.19 13.77
C VAL A 528 1.43 -21.05 13.67
N ASP A 529 1.28 -22.37 13.86
CA ASP A 529 2.37 -23.31 13.55
C ASP A 529 2.45 -23.47 12.02
N LEU A 530 3.53 -23.00 11.40
CA LEU A 530 3.82 -23.13 9.97
C LEU A 530 5.07 -23.98 9.73
N THR A 531 5.12 -24.74 8.63
CA THR A 531 6.40 -25.28 8.15
C THR A 531 7.25 -24.17 7.52
N GLY A 532 8.57 -24.33 7.47
CA GLY A 532 9.46 -23.36 6.80
C GLY A 532 9.08 -23.13 5.33
N ALA A 533 8.53 -24.15 4.65
CA ALA A 533 7.98 -24.01 3.29
C ALA A 533 6.69 -23.18 3.23
N GLN A 534 5.81 -23.27 4.24
CA GLN A 534 4.61 -22.42 4.33
C GLN A 534 4.95 -20.99 4.75
N LEU A 535 6.00 -20.78 5.56
CA LEU A 535 6.52 -19.44 5.87
C LEU A 535 7.11 -18.77 4.61
N ASP A 536 7.78 -19.54 3.75
CA ASP A 536 8.22 -19.09 2.43
C ASP A 536 7.02 -18.71 1.54
N GLU A 537 5.96 -19.52 1.55
CA GLU A 537 4.72 -19.21 0.83
C GLU A 537 3.99 -17.96 1.35
N VAL A 538 3.95 -17.72 2.67
CA VAL A 538 3.44 -16.45 3.27
C VAL A 538 4.24 -15.25 2.75
N LEU A 539 5.56 -15.36 2.63
CA LEU A 539 6.41 -14.27 2.14
C LEU A 539 6.34 -14.09 0.61
N GLU A 540 6.04 -15.15 -0.15
CA GLU A 540 5.69 -15.08 -1.58
C GLU A 540 4.31 -14.44 -1.81
N GLN A 541 3.34 -14.67 -0.92
CA GLN A 541 2.00 -14.07 -0.98
C GLN A 541 2.02 -12.53 -0.79
N GLN A 542 3.16 -11.93 -0.45
CA GLN A 542 3.37 -10.48 -0.59
C GLN A 542 3.13 -10.01 -2.03
N TRP A 543 3.39 -10.85 -3.05
CA TRP A 543 2.92 -10.64 -4.42
C TRP A 543 1.51 -11.21 -4.57
N GLN A 544 0.52 -10.33 -4.43
CA GLN A 544 -0.87 -10.68 -4.16
C GLN A 544 -1.58 -11.37 -5.32
N ARG A 545 -2.45 -12.33 -4.99
CA ARG A 545 -3.40 -12.98 -5.91
C ARG A 545 -4.76 -13.10 -5.25
N ASP A 546 -5.82 -12.88 -6.01
CA ASP A 546 -7.19 -13.20 -5.57
C ASP A 546 -7.42 -14.74 -5.50
N ASP A 547 -8.65 -15.17 -5.25
CA ASP A 547 -8.99 -16.60 -5.17
C ASP A 547 -9.15 -17.27 -6.56
N LYS A 548 -9.31 -16.46 -7.62
CA LYS A 548 -9.34 -16.88 -9.03
C LYS A 548 -7.92 -17.07 -9.60
N GLY A 549 -6.92 -16.46 -8.96
CA GLY A 549 -5.50 -16.47 -9.35
C GLY A 549 -5.07 -15.26 -10.18
N GLU A 550 -5.90 -14.21 -10.23
CA GLU A 550 -5.64 -12.96 -10.94
C GLU A 550 -4.98 -11.90 -10.00
N VAL A 551 -4.63 -10.75 -10.56
CA VAL A 551 -3.97 -9.66 -9.82
C VAL A 551 -5.03 -8.72 -9.22
N PRO A 552 -5.14 -8.58 -7.88
CA PRO A 552 -6.11 -7.68 -7.24
C PRO A 552 -5.72 -6.20 -7.37
N SER A 553 -6.62 -5.31 -6.95
CA SER A 553 -6.44 -3.84 -6.92
C SER A 553 -5.18 -3.39 -6.17
N ARG A 554 -4.74 -4.18 -5.19
CA ARG A 554 -3.49 -4.03 -4.44
C ARG A 554 -2.49 -5.16 -4.80
N PRO A 555 -1.66 -5.01 -5.86
CA PRO A 555 -0.84 -6.11 -6.40
C PRO A 555 0.34 -6.54 -5.51
N TYR A 556 0.69 -5.78 -4.48
CA TYR A 556 1.77 -6.10 -3.54
C TYR A 556 1.50 -5.52 -2.14
N LEU A 557 1.77 -6.29 -1.10
CA LEU A 557 1.69 -5.88 0.31
C LEU A 557 2.97 -6.25 1.05
N GLN A 558 3.67 -5.27 1.61
CA GLN A 558 4.94 -5.46 2.31
C GLN A 558 4.69 -5.79 3.79
N LEU A 559 4.89 -7.06 4.17
CA LEU A 559 4.75 -7.50 5.56
C LEU A 559 5.82 -6.87 6.47
N GLY A 560 5.38 -6.39 7.64
CA GLY A 560 6.27 -6.04 8.76
C GLY A 560 6.70 -7.30 9.49
N LEU A 561 8.00 -7.46 9.74
CA LEU A 561 8.61 -8.63 10.36
C LEU A 561 9.39 -8.21 11.62
N SER A 562 9.45 -9.09 12.62
CA SER A 562 10.22 -8.83 13.84
C SER A 562 11.73 -8.72 13.58
N GLU A 563 12.44 -7.99 14.44
CA GLU A 563 13.84 -7.58 14.25
C GLU A 563 14.85 -8.73 14.21
N ASN A 564 14.44 -9.95 14.55
CA ASN A 564 15.22 -11.16 14.43
C ASN A 564 15.13 -11.84 13.04
N VAL A 565 14.21 -11.40 12.16
CA VAL A 565 13.98 -11.98 10.83
C VAL A 565 14.76 -11.22 9.74
N ARG A 566 15.43 -11.94 8.82
CA ARG A 566 16.02 -11.34 7.62
C ARG A 566 15.60 -12.09 6.36
N VAL A 567 15.07 -11.37 5.37
CA VAL A 567 14.60 -11.92 4.09
C VAL A 567 15.37 -11.26 2.94
N THR A 568 15.83 -12.08 1.97
CA THR A 568 16.34 -11.57 0.69
C THR A 568 15.44 -12.00 -0.46
N THR A 569 15.12 -11.08 -1.37
CA THR A 569 14.26 -11.37 -2.53
C THR A 569 14.96 -11.04 -3.85
N ASP A 570 14.55 -11.72 -4.93
CA ASP A 570 14.91 -11.41 -6.31
C ASP A 570 13.63 -11.40 -7.15
N PRO A 571 12.99 -10.24 -7.34
CA PRO A 571 11.72 -10.13 -8.07
C PRO A 571 11.85 -10.43 -9.57
N THR A 572 13.06 -10.68 -10.09
CA THR A 572 13.28 -11.13 -11.48
C THR A 572 13.09 -12.64 -11.66
N ARG A 573 12.95 -13.39 -10.56
CA ARG A 573 12.64 -14.83 -10.56
C ARG A 573 11.15 -15.05 -10.86
N ALA A 574 10.81 -16.33 -11.08
CA ALA A 574 9.42 -16.73 -11.18
C ALA A 574 8.71 -16.50 -9.85
N GLU A 575 7.40 -16.27 -9.91
CA GLU A 575 6.51 -16.22 -8.75
C GLU A 575 6.49 -17.58 -8.02
N GLY A 576 6.46 -17.56 -6.68
CA GLY A 576 6.68 -18.75 -5.85
C GLY A 576 8.17 -19.18 -5.80
N ASP A 577 9.08 -18.30 -6.21
CA ASP A 577 10.53 -18.47 -6.20
C ASP A 577 11.26 -17.11 -6.14
N ARG A 578 10.59 -16.02 -5.70
CA ARG A 578 11.15 -14.67 -5.54
C ARG A 578 11.86 -14.49 -4.19
N VAL A 579 11.42 -15.17 -3.13
CA VAL A 579 12.11 -15.28 -1.85
C VAL A 579 13.33 -16.18 -2.06
N THR A 580 14.50 -15.72 -1.63
CA THR A 580 15.80 -16.39 -1.91
C THR A 580 16.54 -16.83 -0.65
N SER A 581 16.17 -16.27 0.50
CA SER A 581 16.63 -16.68 1.83
C SER A 581 15.68 -16.09 2.88
N ILE A 582 15.37 -16.90 3.89
CA ILE A 582 14.74 -16.47 5.13
C ILE A 582 15.67 -16.88 6.26
N ARG A 583 15.93 -15.97 7.20
CA ARG A 583 16.72 -16.22 8.40
C ARG A 583 15.95 -15.77 9.63
N ILE A 584 16.01 -16.56 10.69
CA ILE A 584 15.45 -16.26 12.02
C ILE A 584 16.61 -16.45 13.01
N ASP A 585 16.84 -15.47 13.89
CA ASP A 585 17.98 -15.43 14.82
C ASP A 585 19.36 -15.61 14.14
N GLY A 586 19.44 -15.27 12.85
CA GLY A 586 20.64 -15.47 12.00
C GLY A 586 20.84 -16.90 11.47
N GLU A 587 19.99 -17.87 11.82
CA GLU A 587 19.98 -19.21 11.23
C GLU A 587 19.09 -19.26 9.99
N LEU A 588 19.42 -20.11 9.01
CA LEU A 588 18.57 -20.32 7.82
C LEU A 588 17.34 -21.14 8.18
N VAL A 589 16.17 -20.73 7.69
CA VAL A 589 14.94 -21.52 7.78
C VAL A 589 15.12 -22.87 7.09
N ASP A 590 14.79 -23.96 7.79
CA ASP A 590 14.67 -25.30 7.20
C ASP A 590 13.23 -25.46 6.69
N PRO A 591 13.01 -25.69 5.37
CA PRO A 591 11.67 -25.85 4.80
C PRO A 591 10.81 -26.94 5.46
N ALA A 592 11.44 -27.93 6.12
CA ALA A 592 10.76 -29.03 6.80
C ALA A 592 10.63 -28.85 8.34
N ALA A 593 11.24 -27.82 8.94
CA ALA A 593 11.04 -27.48 10.33
C ALA A 593 9.71 -26.72 10.53
N THR A 594 9.21 -26.68 11.76
CA THR A 594 8.03 -25.91 12.15
C THR A 594 8.45 -24.67 12.92
N TYR A 595 7.82 -23.54 12.62
CA TYR A 595 8.01 -22.23 13.23
C TYR A 595 6.65 -21.72 13.72
N THR A 596 6.63 -21.13 14.91
CA THR A 596 5.45 -20.59 15.58
C THR A 596 5.41 -19.09 15.31
N VAL A 597 4.57 -18.67 14.37
CA VAL A 597 4.41 -17.24 14.02
C VAL A 597 3.36 -16.61 14.93
N SER A 598 3.67 -15.47 15.53
CA SER A 598 2.69 -14.58 16.17
C SER A 598 2.17 -13.55 15.17
N THR A 599 0.85 -13.41 15.05
CA THR A 599 0.22 -12.45 14.14
C THR A 599 -1.19 -12.06 14.62
N LEU A 600 -1.86 -11.18 13.88
CA LEU A 600 -3.25 -10.78 14.15
C LEU A 600 -4.22 -11.83 13.62
N SER A 601 -5.36 -12.02 14.30
CA SER A 601 -6.39 -13.01 13.94
C SER A 601 -6.88 -12.88 12.49
N PHE A 602 -6.90 -11.67 11.96
CA PHE A 602 -7.15 -11.37 10.54
C PHE A 602 -6.18 -12.11 9.61
N LEU A 603 -4.87 -11.90 9.77
CA LEU A 603 -3.83 -12.58 8.98
C LEU A 603 -3.82 -14.09 9.24
N ALA A 604 -3.95 -14.50 10.50
CA ALA A 604 -3.97 -15.93 10.86
C ALA A 604 -5.12 -16.70 10.20
N ALA A 605 -6.24 -16.04 9.89
CA ALA A 605 -7.36 -16.59 9.15
C ALA A 605 -7.21 -16.54 7.61
N GLY A 606 -6.11 -15.97 7.09
CA GLY A 606 -5.83 -15.83 5.67
C GLY A 606 -6.26 -14.51 5.03
N GLY A 607 -6.51 -13.46 5.84
CA GLY A 607 -6.78 -12.09 5.36
C GLY A 607 -5.61 -11.50 4.56
N ASP A 608 -5.86 -10.40 3.83
CA ASP A 608 -4.95 -9.78 2.87
C ASP A 608 -4.36 -10.83 1.88
N ASN A 609 -5.18 -11.80 1.46
CA ASN A 609 -4.81 -12.92 0.60
C ASN A 609 -3.65 -13.82 1.10
N PHE A 610 -3.20 -13.69 2.36
CA PHE A 610 -2.13 -14.50 2.96
C PHE A 610 -2.62 -15.91 3.38
N ARG A 611 -3.25 -16.61 2.43
CA ARG A 611 -3.94 -17.91 2.60
C ARG A 611 -3.05 -19.00 3.19
N ALA A 612 -1.73 -18.93 3.05
CA ALA A 612 -0.80 -19.90 3.63
C ALA A 612 -0.85 -19.94 5.17
N PHE A 613 -1.26 -18.85 5.85
CA PHE A 613 -1.55 -18.88 7.29
C PHE A 613 -2.68 -19.87 7.64
N ALA A 614 -3.74 -19.91 6.83
CA ALA A 614 -4.90 -20.77 7.07
C ALA A 614 -4.61 -22.27 6.83
N GLU A 615 -3.50 -22.61 6.18
CA GLU A 615 -2.99 -23.99 6.11
C GLU A 615 -2.21 -24.42 7.36
N GLY A 616 -1.76 -23.45 8.16
CA GLY A 616 -1.08 -23.67 9.42
C GLY A 616 -2.02 -24.09 10.55
N ARG A 617 -1.44 -24.44 11.70
CA ARG A 617 -2.23 -24.71 12.90
C ARG A 617 -2.40 -23.42 13.72
N MET A 618 -3.48 -22.69 13.44
CA MET A 618 -3.87 -21.51 14.22
C MET A 618 -4.29 -21.86 15.66
N THR A 619 -3.89 -21.01 16.61
CA THR A 619 -4.41 -20.93 17.98
C THR A 619 -4.70 -19.46 18.29
N ASP A 620 -5.98 -19.10 18.45
CA ASP A 620 -6.37 -17.79 18.99
C ASP A 620 -6.06 -17.75 20.51
N THR A 621 -5.39 -16.69 20.96
CA THR A 621 -5.02 -16.50 22.37
C THR A 621 -6.16 -15.87 23.19
N GLY A 622 -7.09 -15.18 22.54
CA GLY A 622 -8.11 -14.33 23.16
C GLY A 622 -7.59 -12.99 23.70
N LEU A 623 -6.30 -12.67 23.52
CA LEU A 623 -5.70 -11.39 23.89
C LEU A 623 -6.01 -10.35 22.81
N LEU A 624 -6.41 -9.14 23.20
CA LEU A 624 -6.64 -8.04 22.26
C LEU A 624 -5.30 -7.47 21.77
N ASP A 625 -5.21 -7.25 20.46
CA ASP A 625 -4.06 -6.65 19.79
C ASP A 625 -3.63 -5.32 20.42
N ALA A 626 -4.59 -4.43 20.65
CA ALA A 626 -4.38 -3.12 21.25
C ALA A 626 -3.95 -3.19 22.73
N GLU A 627 -4.25 -4.28 23.47
CA GLU A 627 -3.79 -4.47 24.85
C GLU A 627 -2.31 -4.88 24.88
N LEU A 628 -1.96 -5.96 24.17
CA LEU A 628 -0.58 -6.42 24.02
C LEU A 628 0.33 -5.31 23.44
N TRP A 629 -0.17 -4.55 22.47
CA TRP A 629 0.55 -3.41 21.90
C TRP A 629 0.85 -2.31 22.92
N ARG A 630 -0.14 -1.89 23.72
CA ARG A 630 0.07 -0.83 24.74
C ARG A 630 0.99 -1.28 25.87
N ASP A 631 0.86 -2.53 26.31
CA ASP A 631 1.72 -3.08 27.36
C ASP A 631 3.18 -3.16 26.85
N TYR A 632 3.39 -3.65 25.62
CA TYR A 632 4.69 -3.63 24.97
C TYR A 632 5.29 -2.21 24.86
N LEU A 633 4.50 -1.22 24.42
CA LEU A 633 4.94 0.18 24.36
C LEU A 633 5.38 0.70 25.74
N ALA A 634 4.62 0.37 26.79
CA ALA A 634 4.92 0.80 28.16
C ALA A 634 6.21 0.14 28.71
N GLU A 635 6.46 -1.12 28.37
CA GLU A 635 7.66 -1.87 28.77
C GLU A 635 8.94 -1.39 28.07
N GLN A 636 8.85 -1.06 26.77
CA GLN A 636 10.00 -0.60 25.96
C GLN A 636 10.30 0.90 26.08
N SER A 637 9.50 1.66 26.84
CA SER A 637 9.64 3.11 26.97
C SER A 637 10.96 3.53 27.67
N PRO A 638 11.79 4.43 27.10
CA PRO A 638 11.58 5.20 25.88
C PRO A 638 12.02 4.47 24.60
N ILE A 639 11.19 4.51 23.57
CA ILE A 639 11.37 3.79 22.30
C ILE A 639 12.05 4.70 21.27
N ALA A 640 12.99 4.16 20.50
CA ALA A 640 13.57 4.83 19.34
C ALA A 640 13.08 4.19 18.04
N PRO A 641 12.92 4.95 16.94
CA PRO A 641 12.69 4.35 15.63
C PRO A 641 13.90 3.50 15.22
N ASP A 642 13.67 2.22 14.91
CA ASP A 642 14.65 1.42 14.17
C ASP A 642 14.50 1.71 12.68
N PHE A 643 15.63 1.94 12.01
CA PHE A 643 15.69 2.20 10.57
C PHE A 643 16.34 1.04 9.79
N ALA A 644 16.72 -0.05 10.45
CA ALA A 644 17.22 -1.24 9.81
C ALA A 644 16.07 -2.01 9.13
N ARG A 645 16.28 -2.45 7.90
CA ARG A 645 15.33 -3.28 7.16
C ARG A 645 15.52 -4.77 7.47
N GLN A 646 14.41 -5.46 7.63
CA GLN A 646 14.29 -6.91 7.67
C GLN A 646 14.23 -7.51 6.25
N GLN A 647 13.66 -6.80 5.26
CA GLN A 647 13.52 -7.29 3.87
C GLN A 647 14.32 -6.45 2.85
N VAL A 648 15.10 -7.11 1.98
CA VAL A 648 15.92 -6.45 0.95
C VAL A 648 15.93 -7.20 -0.38
N VAL A 649 16.17 -6.49 -1.48
CA VAL A 649 16.33 -7.09 -2.81
C VAL A 649 17.81 -7.38 -3.09
N VAL A 650 18.13 -8.61 -3.51
CA VAL A 650 19.48 -9.06 -3.87
C VAL A 650 19.41 -9.84 -5.19
N THR A 651 19.87 -9.22 -6.28
CA THR A 651 19.88 -9.86 -7.62
C THR A 651 21.29 -10.19 -8.09
N GLY A 652 21.40 -11.27 -8.88
CA GLY A 652 22.68 -11.77 -9.39
C GLY A 652 22.63 -13.27 -9.65
N ASN A 653 23.73 -13.87 -10.12
CA ASN A 653 23.81 -15.32 -10.37
C ASN A 653 23.78 -16.13 -9.05
N GLY A 654 22.58 -16.35 -8.49
CA GLY A 654 22.23 -17.08 -7.27
C GLY A 654 23.38 -17.70 -6.47
N THR A 655 23.58 -17.16 -5.25
CA THR A 655 24.71 -17.39 -4.33
C THR A 655 26.08 -16.90 -4.84
N ALA A 656 26.83 -16.22 -3.97
CA ALA A 656 28.13 -15.69 -4.31
C ALA A 656 29.12 -16.83 -4.65
N ALA A 657 29.65 -16.87 -5.87
CA ALA A 657 30.42 -18.01 -6.36
C ALA A 657 31.94 -17.74 -6.33
N ALA A 658 32.63 -18.19 -5.27
CA ALA A 658 34.05 -17.85 -5.06
C ALA A 658 34.98 -18.27 -6.22
N GLY A 659 35.93 -17.39 -6.55
CA GLY A 659 36.94 -17.63 -7.58
C GLY A 659 36.54 -17.25 -9.02
N ARG A 660 35.35 -16.67 -9.24
CA ARG A 660 34.99 -16.00 -10.50
C ARG A 660 34.67 -14.53 -10.24
N PRO A 661 35.10 -13.59 -11.12
CA PRO A 661 34.63 -12.22 -11.07
C PRO A 661 33.11 -12.17 -11.25
N GLY A 662 32.43 -11.42 -10.40
CA GLY A 662 30.99 -11.22 -10.43
C GLY A 662 30.60 -9.97 -9.63
N ALA A 663 29.32 -9.69 -9.57
CA ALA A 663 28.76 -8.71 -8.65
C ALA A 663 27.39 -9.18 -8.15
N LEU A 664 26.96 -8.64 -7.02
CA LEU A 664 25.59 -8.64 -6.55
C LEU A 664 25.06 -7.22 -6.69
N GLU A 665 23.87 -7.07 -7.23
CA GLU A 665 23.14 -5.80 -7.16
C GLU A 665 22.19 -5.90 -5.95
N VAL A 666 22.34 -5.00 -4.99
CA VAL A 666 21.52 -4.93 -3.78
C VAL A 666 20.69 -3.65 -3.85
N SER A 667 19.40 -3.73 -3.56
CA SER A 667 18.48 -2.59 -3.56
C SER A 667 17.44 -2.73 -2.44
N MET A 668 16.54 -1.74 -2.30
CA MET A 668 15.62 -1.61 -1.16
C MET A 668 16.37 -1.51 0.17
N LEU A 669 17.49 -0.77 0.23
CA LEU A 669 18.21 -0.50 1.48
C LEU A 669 17.62 0.65 2.30
N ASP A 670 16.88 1.54 1.65
CA ASP A 670 16.37 2.78 2.21
C ASP A 670 14.88 2.64 2.60
N LEU A 671 14.47 3.30 3.69
CA LEU A 671 13.10 3.32 4.24
C LEU A 671 12.42 4.69 4.01
N THR A 672 11.13 4.69 3.68
CA THR A 672 10.32 5.90 3.45
C THR A 672 9.47 6.31 4.65
N SER A 673 9.68 5.73 5.83
CA SER A 673 9.19 6.28 7.10
C SER A 673 9.84 7.62 7.42
N LEU A 674 9.12 8.54 8.08
CA LEU A 674 9.61 9.88 8.40
C LEU A 674 10.93 9.84 9.21
N GLY A 675 11.85 10.74 8.89
CA GLY A 675 13.14 10.85 9.56
C GLY A 675 14.17 9.77 9.19
N SER A 676 13.79 8.72 8.45
CA SER A 676 14.68 7.62 8.04
C SER A 676 15.91 8.14 7.30
N PRO A 677 17.12 7.68 7.64
CA PRO A 677 18.34 8.15 6.97
C PRO A 677 18.54 7.43 5.64
N ALA A 678 18.97 8.17 4.61
CA ALA A 678 19.47 7.57 3.37
C ALA A 678 20.77 6.81 3.65
N ASN A 679 20.86 5.56 3.18
CA ASN A 679 22.12 4.83 3.24
C ASN A 679 23.11 5.37 2.22
N THR A 680 24.37 5.47 2.63
CA THR A 680 25.46 6.04 1.82
C THR A 680 26.60 5.06 1.56
N THR A 681 26.72 4.04 2.42
CA THR A 681 27.79 3.04 2.35
C THR A 681 27.26 1.66 2.73
N LEU A 682 27.70 0.64 2.02
CA LEU A 682 27.49 -0.77 2.33
C LEU A 682 28.86 -1.37 2.69
N ARG A 683 29.04 -1.72 3.97
CA ARG A 683 30.24 -2.43 4.44
C ARG A 683 30.13 -3.90 4.08
N VAL A 684 31.23 -4.48 3.60
CA VAL A 684 31.28 -5.85 3.11
C VAL A 684 32.33 -6.61 3.91
N SER A 685 31.90 -7.59 4.69
CA SER A 685 32.79 -8.50 5.41
C SER A 685 32.48 -9.96 5.06
N TRP A 686 33.44 -10.84 5.29
CA TRP A 686 33.34 -12.27 5.02
C TRP A 686 33.74 -13.07 6.25
N THR A 687 33.00 -14.13 6.59
CA THR A 687 33.36 -15.04 7.69
C THR A 687 33.29 -16.51 7.27
N ASP A 688 34.20 -17.35 7.79
CA ASP A 688 34.09 -18.82 7.73
C ASP A 688 33.56 -19.45 9.04
N GLY A 689 33.05 -18.63 9.95
CA GLY A 689 32.65 -19.03 11.31
C GLY A 689 33.82 -19.11 12.29
N THR A 690 35.07 -18.85 11.86
CA THR A 690 36.26 -18.79 12.73
C THR A 690 37.12 -17.54 12.53
N GLU A 691 37.24 -17.04 11.29
CA GLU A 691 37.90 -15.79 10.93
C GLU A 691 36.90 -14.89 10.19
N THR A 692 36.76 -13.63 10.63
CA THR A 692 36.02 -12.59 9.90
C THR A 692 37.00 -11.60 9.28
N VAL A 693 36.82 -11.29 7.99
CA VAL A 693 37.71 -10.47 7.17
C VAL A 693 36.90 -9.36 6.50
N GLU A 694 37.24 -8.11 6.76
CA GLU A 694 36.73 -6.97 6.00
C GLU A 694 37.18 -7.05 4.54
N VAL A 695 36.20 -7.05 3.62
CA VAL A 695 36.42 -7.09 2.17
C VAL A 695 36.53 -5.67 1.61
N GLY A 696 35.69 -4.75 2.09
CA GLY A 696 35.73 -3.33 1.72
C GLY A 696 34.42 -2.60 1.97
N GLU A 697 34.31 -1.39 1.41
CA GLU A 697 33.11 -0.55 1.46
C GLU A 697 32.67 -0.22 0.02
N VAL A 698 31.36 -0.19 -0.22
CA VAL A 698 30.73 0.11 -1.51
C VAL A 698 29.78 1.29 -1.32
N PRO A 699 29.76 2.30 -2.21
CA PRO A 699 28.79 3.39 -2.09
C PRO A 699 27.36 2.90 -2.34
N VAL A 700 26.42 3.39 -1.54
CA VAL A 700 24.98 3.27 -1.77
C VAL A 700 24.49 4.55 -2.43
N VAL A 701 23.63 4.42 -3.44
CA VAL A 701 23.00 5.53 -4.16
C VAL A 701 21.53 5.18 -4.35
N ALA A 702 20.63 6.02 -3.81
CA ALA A 702 19.17 5.81 -3.87
C ALA A 702 18.75 4.38 -3.47
N GLY A 703 19.10 3.97 -2.24
CA GLY A 703 18.78 2.65 -1.71
C GLY A 703 19.45 1.46 -2.40
N ALA A 704 20.37 1.66 -3.34
CA ALA A 704 21.00 0.59 -4.12
C ALA A 704 22.53 0.63 -4.13
N ALA A 705 23.17 -0.54 -4.18
CA ALA A 705 24.61 -0.71 -4.23
C ALA A 705 25.04 -1.94 -5.05
N ARG A 706 26.18 -1.82 -5.73
CA ARG A 706 26.77 -2.87 -6.58
C ARG A 706 28.00 -3.49 -5.93
N VAL A 707 27.84 -4.65 -5.30
CA VAL A 707 28.90 -5.32 -4.52
C VAL A 707 29.77 -6.20 -5.42
N PRO A 708 31.06 -5.88 -5.66
CA PRO A 708 31.94 -6.71 -6.46
C PRO A 708 32.38 -7.98 -5.71
N LEU A 709 32.19 -9.14 -6.33
CA LEU A 709 32.53 -10.47 -5.77
C LEU A 709 33.91 -10.97 -6.23
N ASP A 710 34.97 -10.16 -6.12
CA ASP A 710 36.36 -10.61 -6.37
C ASP A 710 36.93 -11.41 -5.17
N LEU A 711 36.13 -12.36 -4.67
CA LEU A 711 36.45 -13.16 -3.49
C LEU A 711 37.40 -14.32 -3.85
N PRO A 712 38.49 -14.53 -3.08
CA PRO A 712 39.45 -15.59 -3.35
C PRO A 712 38.82 -16.97 -3.14
N ALA A 713 39.33 -18.01 -3.81
CA ALA A 713 38.77 -19.37 -3.75
C ALA A 713 38.75 -20.05 -2.36
N ARG A 714 39.40 -19.42 -1.35
CA ARG A 714 39.30 -19.76 0.08
C ARG A 714 37.98 -19.34 0.73
N ALA A 715 37.28 -18.35 0.17
CA ALA A 715 36.02 -17.82 0.71
C ALA A 715 34.82 -18.76 0.50
N ALA A 716 34.99 -19.82 -0.30
CA ALA A 716 33.95 -20.82 -0.54
C ALA A 716 33.61 -21.62 0.73
N GLY A 717 32.35 -21.55 1.14
CA GLY A 717 31.82 -22.19 2.35
C GLY A 717 31.67 -21.25 3.55
N GLY A 718 31.94 -19.94 3.39
CA GLY A 718 31.63 -18.92 4.39
C GLY A 718 30.45 -18.03 4.00
N THR A 719 30.12 -17.06 4.86
CA THR A 719 29.04 -16.08 4.67
C THR A 719 29.63 -14.71 4.34
N LEU A 720 29.01 -13.99 3.41
CA LEU A 720 29.26 -12.58 3.16
C LEU A 720 28.22 -11.77 3.94
N THR A 721 28.66 -10.86 4.80
CA THR A 721 27.77 -9.95 5.55
C THR A 721 27.88 -8.56 4.95
N LEU A 722 26.73 -7.97 4.60
CA LEU A 722 26.61 -6.62 4.07
C LEU A 722 25.88 -5.76 5.12
N LEU A 723 26.52 -4.68 5.59
CA LEU A 723 25.95 -3.78 6.59
C LEU A 723 25.77 -2.38 5.98
N ALA A 724 24.52 -1.97 5.76
CA ALA A 724 24.20 -0.65 5.23
C ALA A 724 24.31 0.42 6.33
N GLN A 725 24.87 1.57 5.97
CA GLN A 725 25.11 2.67 6.89
C GLN A 725 24.45 3.96 6.39
N PRO A 726 23.74 4.70 7.27
CA PRO A 726 23.74 4.53 8.73
C PRO A 726 22.61 3.65 9.29
N SER A 727 21.73 3.07 8.47
CA SER A 727 20.52 2.35 8.94
C SER A 727 20.79 1.17 9.87
N GLY A 728 21.87 0.40 9.65
CA GLY A 728 22.10 -0.86 10.34
C GLY A 728 21.54 -2.09 9.62
N THR A 729 20.82 -1.90 8.50
CA THR A 729 20.30 -2.99 7.65
C THR A 729 21.41 -3.99 7.34
N THR A 730 21.19 -5.25 7.70
CA THR A 730 22.20 -6.31 7.64
C THR A 730 21.73 -7.47 6.77
N ILE A 731 22.56 -7.89 5.82
CA ILE A 731 22.25 -8.89 4.80
C ILE A 731 23.31 -9.99 4.85
N GLU A 732 22.89 -11.25 4.93
CA GLU A 732 23.80 -12.40 4.99
C GLU A 732 23.65 -13.31 3.78
N ILE A 733 24.73 -13.50 3.02
CA ILE A 733 24.72 -14.21 1.74
C ILE A 733 25.73 -15.37 1.77
N PRO A 734 25.29 -16.64 1.65
CA PRO A 734 26.21 -17.77 1.63
C PRO A 734 27.05 -17.79 0.34
N ILE A 735 28.36 -18.05 0.49
CA ILE A 735 29.30 -18.16 -0.63
C ILE A 735 29.50 -19.63 -0.98
N VAL A 736 28.98 -20.05 -2.12
CA VAL A 736 29.18 -21.41 -2.64
C VAL A 736 30.47 -21.53 -3.46
N ARG A 737 30.92 -22.77 -3.66
CA ARG A 737 32.03 -23.07 -4.56
C ARG A 737 31.56 -23.09 -6.02
N ALA A 738 32.08 -22.19 -6.85
CA ALA A 738 31.78 -22.15 -8.27
C ALA A 738 31.98 -23.52 -8.98
N PRO A 739 31.03 -24.00 -9.79
CA PRO A 739 31.17 -25.27 -10.52
C PRO A 739 32.22 -25.14 -11.63
N LYS A 740 33.23 -26.02 -11.60
CA LYS A 740 34.37 -25.97 -12.53
C LYS A 740 33.96 -26.14 -14.01
N SER A 741 34.43 -25.24 -14.87
CA SER A 741 34.20 -25.30 -16.33
C SER A 741 34.75 -26.58 -16.98
N VAL A 742 34.11 -27.01 -18.07
CA VAL A 742 34.56 -28.18 -18.84
C VAL A 742 35.72 -27.81 -19.76
N ALA A 743 36.94 -28.25 -19.44
CA ALA A 743 38.10 -28.01 -20.29
C ALA A 743 38.06 -28.87 -21.57
N ARG A 744 38.27 -28.22 -22.71
CA ARG A 744 38.35 -28.82 -24.05
C ARG A 744 39.83 -28.89 -24.47
N LEU A 745 40.40 -30.10 -24.50
CA LEU A 745 41.82 -30.35 -24.83
C LEU A 745 42.01 -30.83 -26.28
N THR A 746 42.73 -30.03 -27.06
CA THR A 746 43.17 -30.36 -28.43
C THR A 746 44.66 -30.70 -28.47
N VAL A 747 45.04 -31.63 -29.34
CA VAL A 747 46.41 -32.14 -29.46
C VAL A 747 46.76 -32.30 -30.94
N ALA A 748 47.91 -31.79 -31.34
CA ALA A 748 48.48 -31.96 -32.67
C ALA A 748 49.92 -32.48 -32.57
N ALA A 749 50.36 -33.27 -33.56
CA ALA A 749 51.71 -33.79 -33.67
C ALA A 749 52.29 -33.50 -35.07
N THR A 750 53.48 -32.91 -35.09
CA THR A 750 54.17 -32.51 -36.32
C THR A 750 55.61 -33.06 -36.33
N PRO A 751 56.02 -33.84 -37.34
CA PRO A 751 55.20 -34.35 -38.44
C PRO A 751 54.24 -35.48 -38.00
N ARG A 752 53.10 -35.62 -38.68
CA ARG A 752 52.13 -36.72 -38.43
C ARG A 752 52.66 -38.11 -38.85
N LYS A 753 53.68 -38.13 -39.72
CA LYS A 753 54.46 -39.32 -40.11
C LYS A 753 55.91 -39.13 -39.66
N ALA A 754 56.45 -40.08 -38.90
CA ALA A 754 57.78 -40.03 -38.30
C ALA A 754 58.61 -41.26 -38.68
N LEU A 755 59.94 -41.15 -38.68
CA LEU A 755 60.85 -42.30 -38.79
C LEU A 755 61.25 -42.79 -37.40
N ALA A 756 61.17 -44.10 -37.19
CA ALA A 756 61.65 -44.73 -35.96
C ALA A 756 63.12 -44.35 -35.68
N THR A 757 63.46 -44.23 -34.39
CA THR A 757 64.78 -43.84 -33.84
C THR A 757 65.39 -42.50 -34.31
N ARG A 758 64.78 -41.79 -35.28
CA ARG A 758 65.36 -40.58 -35.89
C ARG A 758 64.49 -39.32 -35.73
N THR A 759 63.19 -39.40 -36.00
CA THR A 759 62.32 -38.21 -36.00
C THR A 759 61.84 -37.89 -34.58
N ARG A 760 62.30 -36.75 -34.02
CA ARG A 760 61.63 -36.13 -32.88
C ARG A 760 60.34 -35.47 -33.35
N VAL A 761 59.24 -35.68 -32.63
CA VAL A 761 57.92 -35.14 -32.97
C VAL A 761 57.64 -33.94 -32.08
N LEU A 762 57.21 -32.83 -32.66
CA LEU A 762 56.68 -31.69 -31.90
C LEU A 762 55.21 -31.96 -31.59
N VAL A 763 54.87 -32.08 -30.32
CA VAL A 763 53.49 -32.15 -29.83
C VAL A 763 53.07 -30.75 -29.39
N THR A 764 51.99 -30.24 -29.99
CA THR A 764 51.34 -29.00 -29.58
C THR A 764 50.03 -29.36 -28.89
N VAL A 765 49.77 -28.75 -27.74
CA VAL A 765 48.52 -28.86 -27.00
C VAL A 765 47.88 -27.48 -26.90
N LYS A 766 46.56 -27.42 -27.03
CA LYS A 766 45.77 -26.24 -26.62
C LYS A 766 44.61 -26.73 -25.76
N VAL A 767 44.51 -26.21 -24.55
CA VAL A 767 43.35 -26.33 -23.68
C VAL A 767 42.55 -25.03 -23.80
N SER A 768 41.23 -25.13 -23.78
CA SER A 768 40.31 -24.00 -23.69
C SER A 768 39.11 -24.42 -22.86
N ALA A 769 38.71 -23.60 -21.90
CA ALA A 769 37.45 -23.71 -21.19
C ALA A 769 36.70 -22.39 -21.38
N ASP A 770 35.56 -22.26 -20.70
CA ASP A 770 34.81 -21.00 -20.64
C ASP A 770 35.46 -20.06 -19.60
N ASP A 771 36.00 -20.63 -18.50
CA ASP A 771 36.98 -19.98 -17.62
C ASP A 771 38.42 -19.94 -18.21
N ALA A 772 39.26 -19.06 -17.64
CA ALA A 772 40.70 -19.04 -17.90
C ALA A 772 41.38 -20.36 -17.50
N VAL A 773 42.30 -20.84 -18.35
CA VAL A 773 42.99 -22.13 -18.15
C VAL A 773 44.45 -21.92 -17.75
N THR A 774 44.83 -22.47 -16.60
CA THR A 774 46.19 -22.37 -16.05
C THR A 774 46.86 -23.76 -15.94
N GLY A 775 48.08 -23.81 -15.39
CA GLY A 775 48.78 -25.06 -15.08
C GLY A 775 49.50 -25.73 -16.26
N ALA A 776 49.47 -27.06 -16.30
CA ALA A 776 50.28 -27.86 -17.22
C ALA A 776 49.56 -29.10 -17.77
N VAL A 777 49.99 -29.53 -18.96
CA VAL A 777 49.50 -30.74 -19.64
C VAL A 777 50.59 -31.81 -19.60
N LYS A 778 50.26 -32.99 -19.09
CA LYS A 778 51.14 -34.17 -19.12
C LYS A 778 50.96 -34.91 -20.46
N VAL A 779 51.97 -34.88 -21.31
CA VAL A 779 52.02 -35.61 -22.58
C VAL A 779 52.72 -36.94 -22.36
N LEU A 780 52.03 -38.04 -22.66
CA LEU A 780 52.55 -39.40 -22.59
C LEU A 780 52.80 -39.92 -24.02
N ALA A 781 54.02 -40.30 -24.33
CA ALA A 781 54.39 -40.85 -25.63
C ALA A 781 55.60 -41.77 -25.54
N GLY A 782 55.56 -42.93 -26.20
CA GLY A 782 56.71 -43.83 -26.32
C GLY A 782 57.24 -44.40 -24.99
N GLY A 783 56.40 -44.49 -23.97
CA GLY A 783 56.79 -44.90 -22.61
C GLY A 783 57.33 -43.78 -21.73
N GLN A 784 57.50 -42.56 -22.27
CA GLN A 784 57.94 -41.38 -21.53
C GLN A 784 56.79 -40.42 -21.23
N ALA A 785 56.93 -39.66 -20.15
CA ALA A 785 56.04 -38.58 -19.77
C ALA A 785 56.76 -37.24 -19.84
N TYR A 786 56.10 -36.23 -20.40
CA TYR A 786 56.60 -34.87 -20.53
C TYR A 786 55.59 -33.90 -19.91
N SER A 787 56.05 -32.95 -19.10
CA SER A 787 55.20 -31.88 -18.57
C SER A 787 55.30 -30.65 -19.48
N VAL A 788 54.16 -30.05 -19.81
CA VAL A 788 54.06 -28.92 -20.72
C VAL A 788 53.28 -27.79 -20.04
N ARG A 789 53.97 -26.76 -19.56
CA ARG A 789 53.30 -25.55 -19.04
C ARG A 789 52.50 -24.88 -20.15
N LEU A 790 51.31 -24.40 -19.81
CA LEU A 790 50.48 -23.59 -20.71
C LEU A 790 50.89 -22.12 -20.61
N ASN A 791 50.76 -21.40 -21.73
CA ASN A 791 50.81 -19.94 -21.75
C ASN A 791 49.41 -19.34 -21.52
N ALA A 792 49.31 -18.01 -21.42
CA ALA A 792 48.05 -17.28 -21.22
C ALA A 792 46.97 -17.50 -22.32
N ARG A 793 47.30 -18.17 -23.44
CA ARG A 793 46.34 -18.58 -24.49
C ARG A 793 45.94 -20.06 -24.38
N GLY A 794 46.24 -20.71 -23.26
CA GLY A 794 46.01 -22.14 -23.02
C GLY A 794 46.88 -23.06 -23.89
N GLN A 795 47.99 -22.58 -24.46
CA GLN A 795 48.82 -23.35 -25.40
C GLN A 795 50.15 -23.80 -24.80
N GLY A 796 50.56 -25.02 -25.14
CA GLY A 796 51.86 -25.60 -24.77
C GLY A 796 52.47 -26.40 -25.92
N ARG A 797 53.81 -26.54 -25.94
CA ARG A 797 54.53 -27.35 -26.95
C ARG A 797 55.67 -28.14 -26.32
N VAL A 798 55.89 -29.37 -26.77
CA VAL A 798 57.04 -30.19 -26.37
C VAL A 798 57.55 -31.05 -27.52
N ARG A 799 58.88 -31.20 -27.64
CA ARG A 799 59.49 -32.16 -28.56
C ARG A 799 59.70 -33.49 -27.82
N ILE A 800 58.96 -34.52 -28.23
CA ILE A 800 59.11 -35.87 -27.67
C ILE A 800 60.29 -36.60 -28.32
N ALA A 801 60.87 -37.57 -27.60
CA ALA A 801 61.93 -38.42 -28.13
C ALA A 801 61.45 -39.25 -29.34
N PRO A 802 62.36 -39.70 -30.23
CA PRO A 802 61.98 -40.54 -31.35
C PRO A 802 61.40 -41.87 -30.86
N PHE A 803 60.31 -42.31 -31.48
CA PHE A 803 59.74 -43.63 -31.19
C PHE A 803 60.71 -44.75 -31.62
N GLN A 804 60.98 -45.71 -30.73
CA GLN A 804 61.93 -46.80 -31.01
C GLN A 804 61.43 -47.81 -32.05
N HIS A 805 60.11 -47.91 -32.24
CA HIS A 805 59.50 -48.93 -33.07
C HIS A 805 58.41 -48.34 -33.99
N ALA A 806 58.38 -48.84 -35.23
CA ALA A 806 57.37 -48.49 -36.22
C ALA A 806 55.94 -48.93 -35.85
N GLY A 807 54.94 -48.46 -36.59
CA GLY A 807 53.51 -48.64 -36.36
C GLY A 807 52.82 -47.35 -35.93
N ALA A 808 51.50 -47.41 -35.73
CA ALA A 808 50.73 -46.30 -35.18
C ALA A 808 51.04 -46.16 -33.67
N ARG A 809 51.73 -45.08 -33.28
CA ARG A 809 52.08 -44.81 -31.88
C ARG A 809 51.15 -43.76 -31.30
N GLN A 810 50.64 -44.01 -30.10
CA GLN A 810 49.75 -43.09 -29.41
C GLN A 810 50.54 -41.97 -28.71
N VAL A 811 50.03 -40.75 -28.80
CA VAL A 811 50.41 -39.61 -27.96
C VAL A 811 49.16 -39.23 -27.18
N LYS A 812 49.20 -39.35 -25.85
CA LYS A 812 48.08 -39.04 -24.95
C LYS A 812 48.42 -37.81 -24.12
N ALA A 813 47.69 -36.73 -24.31
CA ALA A 813 47.78 -35.54 -23.46
C ALA A 813 46.72 -35.62 -22.36
N ILE A 814 47.11 -35.27 -21.15
CA ILE A 814 46.28 -35.22 -19.95
C ILE A 814 46.46 -33.82 -19.35
N TYR A 815 45.45 -32.98 -19.46
CA TYR A 815 45.31 -31.79 -18.65
C TYR A 815 44.66 -32.20 -17.34
N THR A 816 45.27 -31.89 -16.20
CA THR A 816 44.79 -32.35 -14.87
C THR A 816 43.54 -31.62 -14.39
N GLY A 817 43.20 -30.48 -14.99
CA GLY A 817 42.35 -29.47 -14.36
C GLY A 817 43.19 -28.53 -13.49
N ASP A 818 42.58 -27.44 -13.08
CA ASP A 818 43.06 -26.48 -12.10
C ASP A 818 41.91 -26.12 -11.13
N GLU A 819 41.97 -24.94 -10.48
CA GLU A 819 40.94 -24.51 -9.53
C GLU A 819 39.59 -24.26 -10.21
N LEU A 820 39.59 -23.70 -11.43
CA LEU A 820 38.38 -23.31 -12.16
C LEU A 820 37.94 -24.32 -13.22
N THR A 821 38.83 -25.21 -13.66
CA THR A 821 38.56 -26.08 -14.82
C THR A 821 38.72 -27.58 -14.54
N LYS A 822 37.84 -28.39 -15.14
CA LYS A 822 37.81 -29.84 -15.03
C LYS A 822 38.96 -30.50 -15.81
N ARG A 823 39.36 -31.69 -15.37
CA ARG A 823 40.35 -32.54 -16.03
C ARG A 823 39.93 -32.89 -17.48
N ALA A 824 40.86 -32.78 -18.43
CA ALA A 824 40.63 -33.13 -19.83
C ALA A 824 41.68 -34.07 -20.39
N VAL A 825 41.27 -35.04 -21.22
CA VAL A 825 42.16 -36.07 -21.79
C VAL A 825 41.92 -36.21 -23.28
N ARG A 826 42.98 -36.20 -24.08
CA ARG A 826 42.90 -36.42 -25.53
C ARG A 826 44.09 -37.25 -26.01
N ALA A 827 43.82 -38.21 -26.89
CA ALA A 827 44.87 -39.01 -27.52
C ALA A 827 44.80 -38.88 -29.05
N ILE A 828 45.97 -38.90 -29.68
CA ILE A 828 46.14 -38.92 -31.14
C ILE A 828 47.11 -40.05 -31.53
N LYS A 829 47.08 -40.46 -32.80
CA LYS A 829 48.01 -41.45 -33.37
C LYS A 829 49.02 -40.74 -34.28
N VAL A 830 50.30 -41.03 -34.09
CA VAL A 830 51.41 -40.66 -34.98
C VAL A 830 51.84 -41.91 -35.74
N GLN A 831 51.94 -41.83 -37.06
CA GLN A 831 52.36 -42.98 -37.87
C GLN A 831 53.89 -43.04 -37.91
N VAL A 832 54.48 -44.12 -37.40
CA VAL A 832 55.93 -44.29 -37.38
C VAL A 832 56.33 -45.34 -38.42
N ALA A 833 57.11 -44.96 -39.43
CA ALA A 833 57.62 -45.89 -40.43
C ALA A 833 58.91 -46.57 -39.94
N ARG A 834 59.15 -47.81 -40.41
CA ARG A 834 60.44 -48.47 -40.23
C ARG A 834 61.50 -47.69 -41.02
N ARG A 835 62.71 -47.65 -40.46
CA ARG A 835 63.92 -47.28 -41.21
C ARG A 835 64.07 -48.27 -42.38
N ARG A 836 64.28 -47.73 -43.59
CA ARG A 836 64.94 -48.47 -44.67
C ARG A 836 66.45 -48.38 -44.45
#